data_AF-A0A9P8MMH3-F1
#
_entry.id   AF-A0A9P8MMH3-F1
#
_cell.length_a   1.000
_cell.length_b   1.000
_cell.length_c   1.000
_cell.angle_alpha   90.00
_cell.angle_beta   90.00
_cell.angle_gamma   90.00
#
_symmetry.space_group_name_H-M   'P 1'
#
loop_
_entity.id
_entity.type
_entity.pdbx_description
1 polymer ?
#
loop_
_entity_poly.entity_id
_entity_poly.type
_entity_poly.pdbx_seq_one_letter_code
_entity_poly.pdbx_strand_id
1 'polypeptide(L)'
;MLIRLASIIGLMATVANTHGWPEPWPSHWHEPNSDVFPGQQIPLAADDNDTRAGCRVSNMTAFEMAKGRKIVDFTTKAMGSLEEPKIPLLNSSTGEQWEFDGVSDDGMQSFVFGFYRDANYAILGTGNFRLSIEFGFADRTRFYEVYYPQRSVVETCPHGTRGLWIDEKTGHQFSFQVNADLTEAIVTLDSDTLKGKVYIHSRALPLTADGNVWPAENASTAPIPYWHWSQPIPAGTVETDVEIKGKPIKWTGMGGHERFWSAFSWFTCLRKLQAVRAMLGPYVLSYLSFTSEINSEHSHQSVVLFKDGAPVFRSTGNTPSDMEDYALVTKTYGGAVTGTLKDKVTGFQLELVSPSNMHHYTFFVEHLNLGFEYILGEGVGGSGFSARSRGGHVGLGQYEGVALTEALTFPRNSPLFKSNYGTVQIWAIAIRILGTTVYGGADVAEVLEAVGEIKPGDPVSWERAWRTQALRAEELADEAHRHGDRDAARRGYLRAANYTRASGYMYVSTSAGNGESLAQDACSIAEKVRTLFRKALPLMDGQVHRLSIPYDEYHLPGYLYLPPVDRKIKGRKTPILVNCGGADSCQEELYFLNPAAGPGMGYAVLTFDGPGQGLMLKQYEVTMRPDWETVVAQVIDYLVKFSSQHPELDLDLDSIAVSGASMGGYFALRAAAEPRVKACVSIDPFYDMWDFGTAHVSPIFISAWTKGWIGHGFVDRMIGWLSAVSFQLKWEISVTSTLFGLSSPAGILQHMKKYTFASGSKDGTTFLSRVTCPVLVSGAGKSLYMDVDNHTRRCFEALTNVPPQNKEIWVPESEGQGSLQAKMGALALCNQRTYQFLDKAFGIIRDPLL
;
A
#
# COMPACT_ATOMS: atom_id res chain seq x y z
N MET A 1 -59.58 -5.47 14.11
CA MET A 1 -60.31 -5.06 15.31
C MET A 1 -59.82 -3.67 15.69
N LEU A 2 -60.63 -2.64 15.37
CA LEU A 2 -60.65 -1.25 15.88
C LEU A 2 -59.39 -0.37 15.63
N ILE A 3 -59.29 0.49 14.58
CA ILE A 3 -60.01 1.74 14.18
C ILE A 3 -59.46 3.03 14.84
N ARG A 4 -58.99 3.97 13.98
CA ARG A 4 -59.07 5.47 13.92
C ARG A 4 -57.73 6.03 13.41
N LEU A 5 -57.51 6.62 12.22
CA LEU A 5 -58.27 7.37 11.20
C LEU A 5 -58.66 8.82 11.57
N ALA A 6 -57.84 9.79 11.10
CA ALA A 6 -58.16 11.12 10.54
C ALA A 6 -56.85 11.95 10.40
N SER A 7 -56.62 12.92 9.50
CA SER A 7 -57.01 13.22 8.12
C SER A 7 -56.44 14.64 7.78
N ILE A 8 -55.87 14.81 6.57
CA ILE A 8 -55.89 16.01 5.70
C ILE A 8 -54.89 17.19 5.93
N ILE A 9 -53.93 17.28 5.00
CA ILE A 9 -53.51 18.42 4.12
C ILE A 9 -53.74 19.87 4.61
N GLY A 10 -52.66 20.68 4.64
CA GLY A 10 -52.64 21.98 3.94
C GLY A 10 -52.19 23.25 4.71
N LEU A 11 -51.06 23.80 4.24
CA LEU A 11 -50.64 25.22 4.20
C LEU A 11 -50.01 25.93 5.43
N MET A 12 -48.73 26.27 5.20
CA MET A 12 -48.02 27.54 5.48
C MET A 12 -47.66 27.97 6.90
N ALA A 13 -46.46 28.55 6.97
CA ALA A 13 -45.82 29.29 8.06
C ALA A 13 -45.15 28.47 9.18
N THR A 14 -44.02 27.82 8.86
CA THR A 14 -42.95 27.65 9.87
C THR A 14 -42.00 28.82 9.79
N VAL A 15 -42.18 29.70 10.78
CA VAL A 15 -41.27 30.74 11.22
C VAL A 15 -39.88 30.15 11.44
N ALA A 16 -38.88 30.87 10.90
CA ALA A 16 -37.47 30.63 11.14
C ALA A 16 -37.16 30.69 12.65
N ASN A 17 -36.58 29.62 13.20
CA ASN A 17 -35.85 29.67 14.45
C ASN A 17 -34.37 29.50 14.13
N THR A 18 -33.69 30.64 14.05
CA THR A 18 -32.25 30.80 14.06
C THR A 18 -31.71 30.43 15.44
N HIS A 19 -31.01 29.30 15.58
CA HIS A 19 -30.10 29.09 16.70
C HIS A 19 -28.76 29.76 16.35
N GLY A 20 -28.58 30.98 16.85
CA GLY A 20 -27.33 31.71 16.81
C GLY A 20 -26.27 31.08 17.71
N TRP A 21 -25.02 31.16 17.24
CA TRP A 21 -23.79 30.76 17.92
C TRP A 21 -23.60 31.54 19.24
N PRO A 22 -23.14 30.90 20.34
CA PRO A 22 -22.67 31.65 21.50
C PRO A 22 -21.22 32.14 21.28
N GLU A 23 -21.06 33.47 21.27
CA GLU A 23 -19.79 34.21 21.26
C GLU A 23 -18.93 33.91 22.51
N PRO A 24 -17.60 34.14 22.43
CA PRO A 24 -17.07 35.46 22.74
C PRO A 24 -16.07 35.93 21.66
N TRP A 25 -16.35 37.07 21.00
CA TRP A 25 -15.35 37.82 20.23
C TRP A 25 -15.53 39.34 20.43
N PRO A 26 -14.46 40.15 20.23
CA PRO A 26 -14.47 41.59 20.44
C PRO A 26 -15.27 42.36 19.38
N SER A 27 -15.84 43.50 19.79
CA SER A 27 -16.81 44.32 19.05
C SER A 27 -16.35 44.95 17.72
N HIS A 28 -15.07 44.86 17.33
CA HIS A 28 -14.58 45.44 16.07
C HIS A 28 -14.71 44.49 14.86
N TRP A 29 -15.25 43.30 15.07
CA TRP A 29 -15.56 42.30 14.02
C TRP A 29 -17.03 42.26 13.61
N HIS A 30 -17.82 43.22 14.10
CA HIS A 30 -19.18 43.47 13.61
C HIS A 30 -19.12 44.56 12.56
N GLU A 31 -19.36 44.22 11.29
CA GLU A 31 -20.28 44.92 10.35
C GLU A 31 -19.99 44.62 8.84
N PRO A 32 -20.99 44.68 7.94
CA PRO A 32 -22.15 43.77 7.86
C PRO A 32 -22.49 43.42 6.38
N ASN A 33 -23.46 42.53 6.15
CA ASN A 33 -24.01 42.15 4.83
C ASN A 33 -23.11 41.31 3.92
N SER A 34 -23.04 40.01 4.17
CA SER A 34 -23.03 39.06 3.04
C SER A 34 -23.82 37.81 3.42
N ASP A 35 -25.11 37.84 3.05
CA ASP A 35 -25.90 36.63 2.85
C ASP A 35 -25.20 35.75 1.79
N VAL A 36 -24.24 34.91 2.19
CA VAL A 36 -23.66 33.90 1.30
C VAL A 36 -24.18 32.54 1.74
N PHE A 37 -25.42 32.26 1.32
CA PHE A 37 -25.92 30.89 1.14
C PHE A 37 -25.28 30.27 -0.12
N PRO A 38 -25.25 28.93 -0.26
CA PRO A 38 -24.30 28.22 -1.11
C PRO A 38 -24.57 28.46 -2.59
N GLY A 39 -23.60 29.05 -3.31
CA GLY A 39 -23.78 29.29 -4.74
C GLY A 39 -22.64 29.93 -5.52
N GLN A 40 -21.60 30.50 -4.88
CA GLN A 40 -20.47 31.07 -5.61
C GLN A 40 -19.15 30.43 -5.18
N GLN A 41 -18.73 29.40 -5.92
CA GLN A 41 -17.33 29.03 -6.01
C GLN A 41 -16.61 30.16 -6.75
N ILE A 42 -15.71 30.88 -6.07
CA ILE A 42 -14.68 31.65 -6.78
C ILE A 42 -13.56 30.65 -7.08
N PRO A 43 -13.21 30.40 -8.35
CA PRO A 43 -12.15 29.48 -8.70
C PRO A 43 -10.82 29.93 -8.07
N LEU A 44 -10.16 29.05 -7.32
CA LEU A 44 -8.75 29.20 -6.97
C LEU A 44 -7.94 28.86 -8.23
N ALA A 45 -7.82 29.81 -9.15
CA ALA A 45 -7.05 29.65 -10.37
C ALA A 45 -5.87 30.62 -10.43
N ALA A 46 -4.73 30.01 -10.71
CA ALA A 46 -3.57 30.47 -11.47
C ALA A 46 -3.50 31.96 -11.86
N ASP A 47 -2.33 32.51 -11.58
CA ASP A 47 -1.78 33.80 -12.00
C ASP A 47 -2.24 35.04 -11.23
N ASP A 48 -1.23 35.69 -10.63
CA ASP A 48 -1.24 37.03 -10.09
C ASP A 48 -1.96 38.02 -11.03
N ASN A 49 -3.04 38.67 -10.56
CA ASN A 49 -3.14 40.14 -10.62
C ASN A 49 -4.36 40.82 -9.97
N ASP A 50 -5.24 40.16 -9.21
CA ASP A 50 -6.38 40.88 -8.63
C ASP A 50 -6.63 40.55 -7.14
N THR A 51 -5.80 41.14 -6.28
CA THR A 51 -6.01 41.16 -4.83
C THR A 51 -6.64 42.49 -4.42
N ARG A 52 -7.98 42.58 -4.48
CA ARG A 52 -8.70 43.60 -3.70
C ARG A 52 -10.16 43.19 -3.42
N ALA A 53 -10.42 42.96 -2.13
CA ALA A 53 -11.71 43.13 -1.42
C ALA A 53 -12.66 41.94 -1.15
N GLY A 54 -12.19 40.68 -1.07
CA GLY A 54 -13.08 39.58 -0.65
C GLY A 54 -12.40 38.44 0.11
N CYS A 55 -13.17 37.76 0.96
CA CYS A 55 -12.81 36.47 1.55
C CYS A 55 -12.85 35.36 0.49
N ARG A 56 -11.85 34.46 0.51
CA ARG A 56 -11.82 33.26 -0.33
C ARG A 56 -12.29 32.07 0.49
N VAL A 57 -13.23 31.30 -0.05
CA VAL A 57 -13.82 30.15 0.64
C VAL A 57 -13.51 28.87 -0.12
N SER A 58 -12.84 27.94 0.55
CA SER A 58 -12.64 26.57 0.11
C SER A 58 -13.58 25.66 0.90
N ASN A 59 -14.69 25.28 0.27
CA ASN A 59 -15.72 24.41 0.83
C ASN A 59 -15.69 23.07 0.09
N MET A 60 -15.41 21.99 0.81
CA MET A 60 -15.24 20.67 0.25
C MET A 60 -16.05 19.64 1.06
N THR A 61 -16.57 18.63 0.38
CA THR A 61 -17.16 17.46 1.03
C THR A 61 -16.16 16.30 1.06
N ALA A 62 -16.33 15.39 2.02
CA ALA A 62 -15.45 14.23 2.21
C ALA A 62 -15.48 13.25 1.03
N PHE A 63 -16.39 13.43 0.08
CA PHE A 63 -16.63 12.58 -1.08
C PHE A 63 -16.19 13.23 -2.41
N GLU A 64 -15.86 14.52 -2.40
CA GLU A 64 -15.40 15.23 -3.59
C GLU A 64 -13.93 14.88 -3.87
N MET A 65 -13.66 14.36 -5.07
CA MET A 65 -12.32 14.10 -5.58
C MET A 65 -12.20 14.51 -7.05
N ALA A 66 -11.11 15.17 -7.40
CA ALA A 66 -10.73 15.39 -8.79
C ALA A 66 -10.42 14.04 -9.47
N LYS A 67 -10.92 13.86 -10.71
CA LYS A 67 -10.61 12.68 -11.52
C LYS A 67 -9.15 12.75 -12.02
N GLY A 68 -8.42 11.65 -11.87
CA GLY A 68 -7.05 11.48 -12.40
C GLY A 68 -5.94 11.58 -11.35
N ARG A 69 -4.73 11.15 -11.72
CA ARG A 69 -3.52 11.16 -10.86
C ARG A 69 -2.52 12.26 -11.25
N LYS A 70 -3.02 13.39 -11.74
CA LYS A 70 -2.13 14.49 -12.12
C LYS A 70 -1.48 15.02 -10.85
N ILE A 71 -0.15 14.92 -10.77
CA ILE A 71 0.64 15.46 -9.66
C ILE A 71 0.34 16.96 -9.58
N VAL A 72 -0.04 17.42 -8.39
CA VAL A 72 -0.21 18.85 -8.13
C VAL A 72 1.18 19.39 -7.80
N ASP A 73 1.63 20.33 -8.61
CA ASP A 73 2.85 21.07 -8.36
C ASP A 73 2.52 22.30 -7.51
N PHE A 74 3.31 22.55 -6.47
CA PHE A 74 3.11 23.68 -5.56
C PHE A 74 4.25 24.66 -5.72
N THR A 75 3.93 25.95 -5.66
CA THR A 75 4.97 26.98 -5.56
C THR A 75 5.82 26.74 -4.31
N THR A 76 7.13 26.79 -4.47
CA THR A 76 8.07 26.75 -3.34
C THR A 76 8.18 28.11 -2.65
N LYS A 77 7.86 29.21 -3.33
CA LYS A 77 7.98 30.57 -2.79
C LYS A 77 6.95 30.85 -1.70
N ALA A 78 7.38 31.48 -0.62
CA ALA A 78 6.55 31.83 0.53
C ALA A 78 5.96 33.26 0.49
N MET A 79 5.49 33.75 -0.66
CA MET A 79 4.97 35.13 -0.80
C MET A 79 3.47 35.28 -0.51
N GLY A 80 2.71 34.18 -0.52
CA GLY A 80 1.29 34.17 -0.20
C GLY A 80 0.99 33.87 1.27
N SER A 81 -0.31 33.85 1.63
CA SER A 81 -0.76 33.41 2.95
C SER A 81 -0.25 31.99 3.27
N LEU A 82 0.33 31.80 4.45
CA LEU A 82 0.75 30.46 4.93
C LEU A 82 -0.46 29.57 5.25
N GLU A 83 -1.56 30.18 5.71
CA GLU A 83 -2.77 29.47 6.16
C GLU A 83 -3.68 28.99 5.01
N GLU A 84 -3.64 29.69 3.88
CA GLU A 84 -4.57 29.45 2.77
C GLU A 84 -4.47 28.01 2.25
N PRO A 85 -5.60 27.30 2.02
CA PRO A 85 -5.61 25.99 1.39
C PRO A 85 -4.81 25.99 0.08
N LYS A 86 -3.95 24.99 -0.09
CA LYS A 86 -3.10 24.88 -1.28
C LYS A 86 -3.70 23.95 -2.33
N ILE A 87 -4.69 23.16 -1.93
CA ILE A 87 -5.31 22.14 -2.78
C ILE A 87 -6.73 22.61 -3.17
N PRO A 88 -6.96 23.02 -4.43
CA PRO A 88 -8.27 23.51 -4.87
C PRO A 88 -9.32 22.38 -4.94
N LEU A 89 -8.90 21.18 -5.35
CA LEU A 89 -9.71 19.94 -5.33
C LEU A 89 -8.80 18.79 -4.90
N LEU A 90 -9.27 17.97 -3.96
CA LEU A 90 -8.49 16.84 -3.47
C LEU A 90 -8.36 15.80 -4.58
N ASN A 91 -7.15 15.32 -4.85
CA ASN A 91 -6.92 14.15 -5.70
C ASN A 91 -6.46 12.96 -4.85
N SER A 92 -6.23 11.80 -5.47
CA SER A 92 -5.87 10.57 -4.74
C SER A 92 -4.45 10.54 -4.17
N SER A 93 -3.66 11.61 -4.27
CA SER A 93 -2.27 11.63 -3.80
C SER A 93 -1.94 12.79 -2.87
N THR A 94 -2.61 13.93 -3.03
CA THR A 94 -2.32 15.16 -2.30
C THR A 94 -2.94 15.17 -0.91
N GLY A 95 -2.24 15.77 0.04
CA GLY A 95 -2.75 16.02 1.38
C GLY A 95 -2.31 17.37 1.92
N GLU A 96 -3.17 17.98 2.72
CA GLU A 96 -2.86 19.19 3.49
C GLU A 96 -3.38 19.08 4.92
N GLN A 97 -2.64 19.67 5.86
CA GLN A 97 -2.93 19.62 7.29
C GLN A 97 -2.62 20.95 7.98
N TRP A 98 -3.47 21.29 8.95
CA TRP A 98 -3.25 22.30 9.99
C TRP A 98 -3.08 21.59 11.32
N GLU A 99 -1.96 21.83 12.00
CA GLU A 99 -1.62 21.14 13.24
C GLU A 99 -1.38 22.14 14.37
N PHE A 100 -2.01 21.91 15.52
CA PHE A 100 -1.88 22.74 16.71
C PHE A 100 -1.40 21.87 17.86
N ASP A 101 -0.41 22.35 18.59
CA ASP A 101 0.19 21.59 19.68
C ASP A 101 0.36 22.45 20.94
N GLY A 102 0.49 21.79 22.09
CA GLY A 102 0.72 22.47 23.35
C GLY A 102 1.22 21.56 24.46
N VAL A 103 1.91 22.16 25.43
CA VAL A 103 2.51 21.54 26.61
C VAL A 103 2.26 22.46 27.81
N SER A 104 1.80 21.91 28.93
CA SER A 104 1.57 22.69 30.16
C SER A 104 2.87 23.25 30.74
N ASP A 105 2.78 24.30 31.56
CA ASP A 105 3.95 24.95 32.19
C ASP A 105 4.82 24.00 33.04
N ASP A 106 4.24 22.92 33.57
CA ASP A 106 4.97 21.88 34.31
C ASP A 106 5.57 20.78 33.41
N GLY A 107 5.31 20.82 32.10
CA GLY A 107 5.78 19.85 31.11
C GLY A 107 5.13 18.47 31.18
N MET A 108 4.08 18.29 32.00
CA MET A 108 3.48 16.98 32.27
C MET A 108 2.20 16.69 31.46
N GLN A 109 1.57 17.71 30.92
CA GLN A 109 0.41 17.59 30.04
C GLN A 109 0.73 18.08 28.64
N SER A 110 0.04 17.54 27.64
CA SER A 110 0.18 17.99 26.25
C SER A 110 -1.10 17.76 25.46
N PHE A 111 -1.24 18.47 24.34
CA PHE A 111 -2.19 18.12 23.30
C PHE A 111 -1.54 18.23 21.91
N VAL A 112 -2.12 17.50 20.95
CA VAL A 112 -1.88 17.69 19.51
C VAL A 112 -3.19 17.53 18.77
N PHE A 113 -3.53 18.51 17.95
CA PHE A 113 -4.72 18.53 17.10
C PHE A 113 -4.31 18.62 15.64
N GLY A 114 -4.77 17.69 14.82
CA GLY A 114 -4.54 17.71 13.38
C GLY A 114 -5.85 17.81 12.60
N PHE A 115 -6.02 18.87 11.82
CA PHE A 115 -7.11 19.06 10.87
C PHE A 115 -6.62 18.68 9.48
N TYR A 116 -7.15 17.59 8.92
CA TYR A 116 -6.65 17.00 7.68
C TYR A 116 -7.65 17.15 6.53
N ARG A 117 -7.11 17.48 5.36
CA ARG A 117 -7.68 17.21 4.03
C ARG A 117 -6.69 16.34 3.28
N ASP A 118 -6.85 15.03 3.36
CA ASP A 118 -5.86 14.10 2.82
C ASP A 118 -6.54 12.80 2.36
N ALA A 119 -6.52 12.58 1.04
CA ALA A 119 -7.13 11.42 0.40
C ALA A 119 -6.45 10.10 0.75
N ASN A 120 -5.22 10.16 1.28
CA ASN A 120 -4.43 8.97 1.61
C ASN A 120 -5.00 8.25 2.84
N TYR A 121 -5.77 8.96 3.67
CA TYR A 121 -6.49 8.37 4.80
C TYR A 121 -7.85 7.78 4.42
N ALA A 122 -8.30 7.92 3.17
CA ALA A 122 -9.56 7.32 2.71
C ALA A 122 -9.59 5.79 2.89
N ILE A 123 -8.42 5.14 2.93
CA ILE A 123 -8.24 3.70 3.23
C ILE A 123 -8.75 3.30 4.62
N LEU A 124 -8.91 4.26 5.55
CA LEU A 124 -9.44 4.04 6.91
C LEU A 124 -10.97 4.15 6.99
N GLY A 125 -11.65 4.37 5.86
CA GLY A 125 -13.04 3.91 5.67
C GLY A 125 -14.18 4.93 5.78
N THR A 126 -13.92 6.24 5.85
CA THR A 126 -14.99 7.21 6.20
C THR A 126 -14.95 8.56 5.47
N GLY A 127 -13.95 8.79 4.59
CA GLY A 127 -13.86 9.99 3.76
C GLY A 127 -12.45 10.56 3.68
N ASN A 128 -12.29 11.67 2.97
CA ASN A 128 -11.01 12.33 2.73
C ASN A 128 -10.58 13.32 3.83
N PHE A 129 -11.44 13.54 4.82
CA PHE A 129 -11.17 14.45 5.94
C PHE A 129 -10.99 13.64 7.21
N ARG A 130 -10.02 14.06 8.01
CA ARG A 130 -9.74 13.48 9.31
C ARG A 130 -9.53 14.63 10.28
N LEU A 131 -9.95 14.41 11.52
CA LEU A 131 -9.56 15.25 12.64
C LEU A 131 -8.96 14.34 13.71
N SER A 132 -7.70 14.55 14.06
CA SER A 132 -7.01 13.81 15.13
C SER A 132 -6.91 14.70 16.36
N ILE A 133 -7.37 14.21 17.50
CA ILE A 133 -7.33 14.95 18.77
C ILE A 133 -6.68 14.07 19.82
N GLU A 134 -5.59 14.56 20.40
CA GLU A 134 -4.81 13.81 21.39
C GLU A 134 -4.50 14.68 22.59
N PHE A 135 -4.61 14.08 23.78
CA PHE A 135 -4.18 14.68 25.04
C PHE A 135 -3.33 13.68 25.82
N GLY A 136 -2.21 14.14 26.34
CA GLY A 136 -1.45 13.47 27.40
C GLY A 136 -1.68 14.16 28.73
N PHE A 137 -1.98 13.40 29.78
CA PHE A 137 -2.25 13.93 31.11
C PHE A 137 -1.09 13.68 32.09
N ALA A 138 -1.05 14.44 33.18
CA ALA A 138 0.02 14.39 34.17
C ALA A 138 0.14 13.03 34.88
N ASP A 139 -0.95 12.26 34.95
CA ASP A 139 -0.97 10.88 35.47
C ASP A 139 -0.46 9.84 34.45
N ARG A 140 0.07 10.29 33.31
CA ARG A 140 0.59 9.50 32.18
C ARG A 140 -0.49 8.72 31.43
N THR A 141 -1.77 8.99 31.70
CA THR A 141 -2.85 8.51 30.85
C THR A 141 -2.96 9.38 29.60
N ARG A 142 -3.60 8.85 28.56
CA ARG A 142 -3.81 9.53 27.28
C ARG A 142 -5.26 9.46 26.88
N PHE A 143 -5.72 10.49 26.19
CA PHE A 143 -7.00 10.53 25.51
C PHE A 143 -6.75 10.76 24.02
N TYR A 144 -7.41 9.98 23.18
CA TYR A 144 -7.27 10.04 21.73
C TYR A 144 -8.62 9.76 21.09
N GLU A 145 -9.06 10.66 20.21
CA GLU A 145 -10.23 10.47 19.38
C GLU A 145 -9.93 10.95 17.95
N VAL A 146 -10.47 10.20 16.98
CA VAL A 146 -10.42 10.57 15.57
C VAL A 146 -11.84 10.73 15.07
N TYR A 147 -12.09 11.86 14.43
CA TYR A 147 -13.34 12.14 13.75
C TYR A 147 -13.11 12.11 12.24
N TYR A 148 -14.18 11.80 11.52
CA TYR A 148 -14.20 11.76 10.05
C TYR A 148 -15.31 12.68 9.52
N PRO A 149 -15.05 14.00 9.50
CA PRO A 149 -16.05 15.00 9.17
C PRO A 149 -16.51 14.85 7.71
N GLN A 150 -17.79 15.09 7.45
CA GLN A 150 -18.36 14.99 6.10
C GLN A 150 -18.09 16.23 5.25
N ARG A 151 -17.75 17.35 5.91
CA ARG A 151 -17.53 18.64 5.25
C ARG A 151 -16.41 19.41 5.91
N SER A 152 -15.62 20.10 5.10
CA SER A 152 -14.57 21.01 5.55
C SER A 152 -14.72 22.34 4.81
N VAL A 153 -14.81 23.44 5.56
CA VAL A 153 -14.89 24.81 5.05
C VAL A 153 -13.72 25.59 5.61
N VAL A 154 -12.86 26.10 4.73
CA VAL A 154 -11.76 27.00 5.11
C VAL A 154 -11.97 28.32 4.40
N GLU A 155 -12.01 29.41 5.15
CA GLU A 155 -12.16 30.76 4.63
C GLU A 155 -10.93 31.59 4.98
N THR A 156 -10.31 32.18 3.97
CA THR A 156 -9.17 33.09 4.09
C THR A 156 -9.59 34.49 3.69
N CYS A 157 -9.53 35.42 4.63
CA CYS A 157 -9.90 36.82 4.48
C CYS A 157 -8.69 37.73 4.76
N PRO A 158 -8.76 39.04 4.44
CA PRO A 158 -7.69 39.99 4.76
C PRO A 158 -7.31 40.07 6.24
N HIS A 159 -8.22 39.67 7.13
CA HIS A 159 -8.06 39.73 8.59
C HIS A 159 -7.66 38.39 9.23
N GLY A 160 -7.63 37.29 8.48
CA GLY A 160 -7.25 35.96 9.00
C GLY A 160 -7.87 34.79 8.25
N THR A 161 -7.56 33.58 8.69
CA THR A 161 -8.10 32.33 8.17
C THR A 161 -8.89 31.59 9.24
N ARG A 162 -10.05 31.04 8.88
CA ARG A 162 -10.83 30.14 9.72
C ARG A 162 -11.09 28.81 9.02
N GLY A 163 -10.97 27.72 9.75
CA GLY A 163 -11.30 26.38 9.29
C GLY A 163 -12.42 25.76 10.11
N LEU A 164 -13.34 25.04 9.48
CA LEU A 164 -14.46 24.37 10.11
C LEU A 164 -14.65 22.97 9.51
N TRP A 165 -14.60 21.95 10.35
CA TRP A 165 -14.86 20.55 10.02
C TRP A 165 -16.16 20.12 10.70
N ILE A 166 -17.10 19.61 9.91
CA ILE A 166 -18.48 19.30 10.35
C ILE A 166 -18.77 17.83 10.07
N ASP A 167 -19.21 17.11 11.09
CA ASP A 167 -19.92 15.84 10.92
C ASP A 167 -21.43 16.12 10.86
N GLU A 168 -22.00 16.11 9.66
CA GLU A 168 -23.42 16.46 9.47
C GLU A 168 -24.36 15.38 10.03
N LYS A 169 -23.87 14.17 10.34
CA LYS A 169 -24.68 13.09 10.94
C LYS A 169 -24.83 13.26 12.45
N THR A 170 -23.74 13.58 13.14
CA THR A 170 -23.73 13.72 14.60
C THR A 170 -23.96 15.16 15.04
N GLY A 171 -23.73 16.12 14.15
CA GLY A 171 -23.73 17.55 14.46
C GLY A 171 -22.44 18.03 15.13
N HIS A 172 -21.41 17.18 15.26
CA HIS A 172 -20.12 17.56 15.84
C HIS A 172 -19.39 18.56 14.95
N GLN A 173 -18.74 19.53 15.58
CA GLN A 173 -18.08 20.65 14.90
C GLN A 173 -16.73 20.96 15.53
N PHE A 174 -15.75 21.19 14.68
CA PHE A 174 -14.40 21.51 15.12
C PHE A 174 -13.87 22.62 14.24
N SER A 175 -13.30 23.64 14.85
CA SER A 175 -12.82 24.80 14.11
C SER A 175 -11.51 25.34 14.64
N PHE A 176 -10.79 26.02 13.76
CA PHE A 176 -9.67 26.87 14.13
C PHE A 176 -9.83 28.24 13.51
N GLN A 177 -9.19 29.23 14.11
CA GLN A 177 -9.08 30.60 13.62
C GLN A 177 -7.66 31.08 13.85
N VAL A 178 -7.06 31.73 12.85
CA VAL A 178 -5.73 32.33 12.90
C VAL A 178 -5.80 33.73 12.31
N ASN A 179 -5.34 34.74 13.03
CA ASN A 179 -5.37 36.13 12.56
C ASN A 179 -4.33 36.39 11.44
N ALA A 180 -4.50 37.47 10.67
CA ALA A 180 -3.70 37.72 9.46
C ALA A 180 -2.19 37.93 9.72
N ASP A 181 -1.84 38.44 10.89
CA ASP A 181 -0.45 38.63 11.33
C ASP A 181 0.14 37.39 12.03
N LEU A 182 -0.64 36.30 12.14
CA LEU A 182 -0.23 35.01 12.70
C LEU A 182 0.25 35.12 14.16
N THR A 183 -0.32 36.06 14.92
CA THR A 183 0.00 36.29 16.33
C THR A 183 -0.97 35.59 17.29
N GLU A 184 -2.13 35.16 16.81
CA GLU A 184 -3.15 34.50 17.61
C GLU A 184 -3.79 33.33 16.84
N ALA A 185 -3.97 32.20 17.53
CA ALA A 185 -4.77 31.09 17.04
C ALA A 185 -5.75 30.60 18.11
N ILE A 186 -6.98 30.27 17.69
CA ILE A 186 -8.03 29.75 18.57
C ILE A 186 -8.59 28.47 17.98
N VAL A 187 -8.51 27.37 18.73
CA VAL A 187 -9.11 26.08 18.37
C VAL A 187 -10.35 25.87 19.21
N THR A 188 -11.48 25.57 18.57
CA THR A 188 -12.75 25.24 19.24
C THR A 188 -13.12 23.79 18.95
N LEU A 189 -13.41 23.05 20.01
CA LEU A 189 -13.74 21.63 19.98
C LEU A 189 -15.19 21.47 20.45
N ASP A 190 -16.03 20.79 19.67
CA ASP A 190 -17.43 20.55 20.01
C ASP A 190 -17.92 19.16 19.56
N SER A 191 -17.96 18.24 20.50
CA SER A 191 -18.54 16.90 20.38
C SER A 191 -19.23 16.48 21.67
N ASP A 192 -19.85 15.30 21.68
CA ASP A 192 -20.47 14.75 22.88
C ASP A 192 -19.46 14.41 23.98
N THR A 193 -18.20 14.19 23.63
CA THR A 193 -17.12 13.79 24.55
C THR A 193 -16.10 14.89 24.81
N LEU A 194 -16.09 15.96 24.01
CA LEU A 194 -15.07 16.99 24.05
C LEU A 194 -15.65 18.37 23.73
N LYS A 195 -15.55 19.31 24.66
CA LYS A 195 -16.06 20.68 24.48
C LYS A 195 -15.08 21.71 24.99
N GLY A 196 -14.90 22.82 24.29
CA GLY A 196 -14.16 23.98 24.81
C GLY A 196 -13.22 24.60 23.80
N LYS A 197 -12.27 25.38 24.31
CA LYS A 197 -11.38 26.20 23.50
C LYS A 197 -9.93 26.13 23.97
N VAL A 198 -9.04 26.30 23.01
CA VAL A 198 -7.62 26.49 23.22
C VAL A 198 -7.21 27.78 22.54
N TYR A 199 -6.48 28.62 23.25
CA TYR A 199 -5.96 29.90 22.78
C TYR A 199 -4.43 29.80 22.69
N ILE A 200 -3.85 30.31 21.61
CA ILE A 200 -2.40 30.36 21.39
C ILE A 200 -2.05 31.79 21.03
N HIS A 201 -1.17 32.43 21.80
CA HIS A 201 -0.65 33.77 21.52
C HIS A 201 0.85 33.69 21.23
N SER A 202 1.23 33.99 19.99
CA SER A 202 2.60 33.85 19.51
C SER A 202 3.59 34.72 20.27
N ARG A 203 4.79 34.17 20.48
CA ARG A 203 5.98 34.88 20.98
C ARG A 203 7.12 34.91 19.97
N ALA A 204 6.89 34.47 18.74
CA ALA A 204 7.88 34.42 17.68
C ALA A 204 7.26 34.77 16.32
N LEU A 205 8.08 35.30 15.42
CA LEU A 205 7.62 35.63 14.07
C LEU A 205 7.47 34.36 13.22
N PRO A 206 6.48 34.29 12.30
CA PRO A 206 6.20 33.12 11.48
C PRO A 206 7.41 32.69 10.65
N LEU A 207 7.60 31.38 10.48
CA LEU A 207 8.74 30.79 9.79
C LEU A 207 8.36 29.98 8.56
N THR A 208 9.32 29.89 7.65
CA THR A 208 9.27 29.07 6.44
C THR A 208 10.31 27.95 6.50
N ALA A 209 10.29 27.04 5.54
CA ALA A 209 11.05 25.80 5.62
C ALA A 209 12.57 25.98 5.68
N ASP A 210 13.09 27.07 5.12
CA ASP A 210 14.50 27.42 5.17
C ASP A 210 14.88 28.25 6.42
N GLY A 211 13.93 28.55 7.31
CA GLY A 211 14.12 29.34 8.51
C GLY A 211 14.00 30.87 8.30
N ASN A 212 13.63 31.34 7.11
CA ASN A 212 13.30 32.76 6.91
C ASN A 212 12.01 33.13 7.67
N VAL A 213 12.00 34.34 8.23
CA VAL A 213 10.77 34.95 8.75
C VAL A 213 9.86 35.36 7.59
N TRP A 214 8.59 34.99 7.65
CA TRP A 214 7.58 35.36 6.67
C TRP A 214 7.02 36.78 6.93
N PRO A 215 6.71 37.56 5.88
CA PRO A 215 6.92 37.29 4.45
C PRO A 215 8.35 37.60 3.99
N ALA A 216 8.89 36.79 3.07
CA ALA A 216 10.20 37.04 2.46
C ALA A 216 10.25 36.55 0.99
N GLU A 217 10.78 37.38 0.08
CA GLU A 217 10.82 37.10 -1.37
C GLU A 217 11.62 35.85 -1.74
N ASN A 218 12.67 35.57 -0.98
CA ASN A 218 13.58 34.44 -1.21
C ASN A 218 13.33 33.26 -0.26
N ALA A 219 12.18 33.23 0.43
CA ALA A 219 11.83 32.14 1.33
C ALA A 219 11.21 30.94 0.62
N SER A 220 11.63 29.74 1.03
CA SER A 220 11.11 28.46 0.55
C SER A 220 10.20 27.79 1.58
N THR A 221 9.11 27.18 1.11
CA THR A 221 8.24 26.29 1.87
C THR A 221 8.57 24.81 1.66
N ALA A 222 9.48 24.46 0.76
CA ALA A 222 9.77 23.07 0.39
C ALA A 222 11.12 22.61 0.99
N PRO A 223 11.14 21.92 2.14
CA PRO A 223 12.38 21.39 2.71
C PRO A 223 12.92 20.19 1.92
N ILE A 224 12.03 19.40 1.33
CA ILE A 224 12.38 18.22 0.50
C ILE A 224 11.43 18.15 -0.71
N PRO A 225 11.74 17.37 -1.76
CA PRO A 225 10.89 17.28 -2.94
C PRO A 225 9.44 16.89 -2.61
N TYR A 226 8.48 17.61 -3.20
CA TYR A 226 7.02 17.37 -3.10
C TYR A 226 6.40 17.48 -1.70
N TRP A 227 7.18 17.90 -0.71
CA TRP A 227 6.76 18.13 0.65
C TRP A 227 6.93 19.60 0.98
N HIS A 228 5.91 20.21 1.55
CA HIS A 228 5.94 21.60 1.97
C HIS A 228 5.54 21.74 3.42
N TRP A 229 6.19 22.70 4.07
CA TRP A 229 6.06 23.00 5.47
C TRP A 229 6.26 24.50 5.71
N SER A 230 5.49 25.05 6.63
CA SER A 230 5.71 26.34 7.25
C SER A 230 5.20 26.33 8.68
N GLN A 231 5.67 27.27 9.48
CA GLN A 231 5.34 27.37 10.89
C GLN A 231 4.77 28.77 11.21
N PRO A 232 3.45 28.94 11.00
CA PRO A 232 2.75 30.20 11.29
C PRO A 232 2.97 30.70 12.72
N ILE A 233 2.96 29.81 13.72
CA ILE A 233 3.22 30.16 15.12
C ILE A 233 4.35 29.26 15.66
N PRO A 234 5.63 29.71 15.66
CA PRO A 234 6.75 28.89 16.12
C PRO A 234 6.79 28.58 17.61
N ALA A 235 6.27 29.44 18.46
CA ALA A 235 5.83 29.09 19.80
C ALA A 235 5.12 30.30 20.39
N GLY A 236 4.21 30.04 21.31
CA GLY A 236 3.41 31.03 22.00
C GLY A 236 2.96 30.53 23.36
N THR A 237 2.32 31.42 24.12
CA THR A 237 1.62 31.02 25.34
C THR A 237 0.30 30.38 24.96
N VAL A 238 -0.01 29.26 25.61
CA VAL A 238 -1.24 28.52 25.43
C VAL A 238 -2.12 28.63 26.66
N GLU A 239 -3.42 28.81 26.44
CA GLU A 239 -4.45 28.66 27.45
C GLU A 239 -5.44 27.57 26.99
N THR A 240 -5.53 26.49 27.77
CA THR A 240 -6.44 25.38 27.51
C THR A 240 -7.63 25.48 28.46
N ASP A 241 -8.84 25.55 27.93
CA ASP A 241 -10.10 25.44 28.68
C ASP A 241 -11.04 24.47 27.95
N VAL A 242 -10.86 23.18 28.25
CA VAL A 242 -11.62 22.09 27.61
C VAL A 242 -12.23 21.16 28.64
N GLU A 243 -13.34 20.54 28.29
CA GLU A 243 -14.01 19.50 29.05
C GLU A 243 -13.92 18.20 28.26
N ILE A 244 -13.38 17.15 28.89
CA ILE A 244 -13.25 15.82 28.30
C ILE A 244 -14.12 14.86 29.11
N LYS A 245 -15.17 14.31 28.49
CA LYS A 245 -16.14 13.38 29.10
C LYS A 245 -16.68 13.88 30.45
N GLY A 246 -17.07 15.16 30.50
CA GLY A 246 -17.60 15.79 31.71
C GLY A 246 -16.54 16.28 32.72
N LYS A 247 -15.24 16.11 32.43
CA LYS A 247 -14.16 16.54 33.32
C LYS A 247 -13.45 17.79 32.78
N PRO A 248 -13.36 18.88 33.56
CA PRO A 248 -12.64 20.06 33.13
C PRO A 248 -11.13 19.83 33.14
N ILE A 249 -10.48 20.22 32.06
CA ILE A 249 -9.03 20.22 31.83
C ILE A 249 -8.64 21.67 31.53
N LYS A 250 -8.02 22.32 32.51
CA LYS A 250 -7.59 23.72 32.40
C LYS A 250 -6.12 23.87 32.77
N TRP A 251 -5.34 24.48 31.90
CA TRP A 251 -3.93 24.78 32.15
C TRP A 251 -3.39 25.83 31.19
N THR A 252 -2.30 26.48 31.60
CA THR A 252 -1.49 27.37 30.77
C THR A 252 -0.17 26.69 30.41
N GLY A 253 0.47 27.16 29.34
CA GLY A 253 1.70 26.55 28.86
C GLY A 253 2.27 27.16 27.61
N MET A 254 2.98 26.33 26.85
CA MET A 254 3.61 26.64 25.57
C MET A 254 2.93 25.85 24.45
N GLY A 255 2.86 26.40 23.25
CA GLY A 255 2.42 25.65 22.08
C GLY A 255 2.60 26.44 20.79
N GLY A 256 2.18 25.87 19.68
CA GLY A 256 2.34 26.49 18.38
C GLY A 256 1.41 25.94 17.30
N HIS A 257 1.68 26.36 16.08
CA HIS A 257 0.91 26.00 14.90
C HIS A 257 1.84 25.69 13.72
N GLU A 258 1.62 24.52 13.11
CA GLU A 258 2.30 24.04 11.91
C GLU A 258 1.33 23.90 10.73
N ARG A 259 1.86 24.10 9.53
CA ARG A 259 1.14 23.89 8.27
C ARG A 259 1.93 22.96 7.36
N PHE A 260 1.28 21.88 6.91
CA PHE A 260 1.86 20.91 5.98
C PHE A 260 1.01 20.74 4.72
N TRP A 261 1.64 20.65 3.56
CA TRP A 261 0.97 20.22 2.33
C TRP A 261 1.93 19.46 1.42
N SER A 262 1.41 18.55 0.61
CA SER A 262 2.25 17.66 -0.17
C SER A 262 1.54 17.12 -1.40
N ALA A 263 2.33 16.76 -2.42
CA ALA A 263 1.80 16.19 -3.66
C ALA A 263 1.53 14.68 -3.53
N PHE A 264 2.15 14.04 -2.54
CA PHE A 264 2.04 12.62 -2.22
C PHE A 264 1.91 12.41 -0.71
N SER A 265 1.49 11.21 -0.30
CA SER A 265 1.38 10.86 1.12
C SER A 265 2.68 11.04 1.89
N TRP A 266 2.56 11.25 3.20
CA TRP A 266 3.68 11.30 4.15
C TRP A 266 4.67 10.14 3.94
N PHE A 267 4.16 8.91 3.79
CA PHE A 267 4.95 7.70 3.56
C PHE A 267 5.71 7.69 2.22
N THR A 268 5.25 8.48 1.24
CA THR A 268 5.94 8.61 -0.04
C THR A 268 7.03 9.66 0.03
N CYS A 269 6.78 10.77 0.74
CA CYS A 269 7.71 11.90 0.79
C CYS A 269 8.78 11.74 1.88
N LEU A 270 8.42 11.19 3.06
CA LEU A 270 9.20 11.26 4.28
C LEU A 270 9.72 9.90 4.75
N ARG A 271 11.02 9.85 4.99
CA ARG A 271 11.69 8.76 5.71
C ARG A 271 11.74 9.01 7.22
N LYS A 272 12.07 10.24 7.61
CA LYS A 272 12.15 10.68 9.00
C LYS A 272 11.63 12.10 9.13
N LEU A 273 10.99 12.38 10.25
CA LEU A 273 10.66 13.73 10.70
C LEU A 273 11.07 13.86 12.16
N GLN A 274 11.74 14.95 12.50
CA GLN A 274 12.10 15.28 13.88
C GLN A 274 11.74 16.73 14.14
N ALA A 275 11.18 16.99 15.32
CA ALA A 275 10.83 18.36 15.72
C ALA A 275 11.21 18.60 17.18
N VAL A 276 11.64 19.82 17.48
CA VAL A 276 11.79 20.35 18.83
C VAL A 276 11.25 21.78 18.81
N ARG A 277 10.21 22.02 19.62
CA ARG A 277 9.69 23.35 19.94
C ARG A 277 9.98 23.60 21.42
N ALA A 278 10.65 24.70 21.77
CA ALA A 278 10.91 25.02 23.17
C ALA A 278 10.71 26.51 23.47
N MET A 279 10.25 26.81 24.69
CA MET A 279 10.15 28.17 25.22
C MET A 279 10.80 28.20 26.61
N LEU A 280 11.84 29.02 26.76
CA LEU A 280 12.64 29.11 27.97
C LEU A 280 13.15 30.53 28.21
N GLY A 281 12.68 31.16 29.29
CA GLY A 281 12.97 32.57 29.57
C GLY A 281 12.62 33.47 28.39
N PRO A 282 13.58 34.24 27.83
CA PRO A 282 13.34 35.11 26.67
C PRO A 282 13.36 34.36 25.33
N TYR A 283 13.73 33.07 25.32
CA TYR A 283 14.00 32.33 24.10
C TYR A 283 12.81 31.51 23.62
N VAL A 284 12.60 31.51 22.30
CA VAL A 284 11.81 30.52 21.57
C VAL A 284 12.73 29.79 20.61
N LEU A 285 12.77 28.46 20.67
CA LEU A 285 13.58 27.60 19.83
C LEU A 285 12.66 26.75 18.95
N SER A 286 12.89 26.80 17.64
CA SER A 286 12.24 25.94 16.66
C SER A 286 13.30 25.13 15.91
N TYR A 287 13.13 23.82 15.89
CA TYR A 287 13.92 22.88 15.11
C TYR A 287 12.98 21.90 14.41
N LEU A 288 13.09 21.79 13.09
CA LEU A 288 12.51 20.70 12.32
C LEU A 288 13.54 20.11 11.38
N SER A 289 13.49 18.78 11.20
CA SER A 289 14.32 18.04 10.25
C SER A 289 13.49 17.03 9.48
N PHE A 290 13.68 17.01 8.17
CA PHE A 290 13.02 16.14 7.21
C PHE A 290 14.07 15.32 6.47
N THR A 291 13.87 14.01 6.38
CA THR A 291 14.63 13.13 5.48
C THR A 291 13.71 12.63 4.40
N SER A 292 14.10 12.77 3.13
CA SER A 292 13.27 12.33 2.01
C SER A 292 13.30 10.80 1.85
N GLU A 293 12.14 10.20 1.56
CA GLU A 293 12.07 8.80 1.10
C GLU A 293 12.34 8.70 -0.41
N ILE A 294 11.88 9.70 -1.19
CA ILE A 294 12.04 9.75 -2.65
C ILE A 294 13.52 9.88 -3.03
N ASN A 295 14.26 10.71 -2.30
CA ASN A 295 15.70 10.84 -2.43
C ASN A 295 16.35 10.62 -1.06
N SER A 296 16.74 9.39 -0.78
CA SER A 296 17.26 8.99 0.53
C SER A 296 18.55 9.72 0.97
N GLU A 297 19.26 10.35 0.05
CA GLU A 297 20.46 11.16 0.35
C GLU A 297 20.11 12.61 0.71
N HIS A 298 18.89 13.06 0.41
CA HIS A 298 18.44 14.42 0.70
C HIS A 298 17.79 14.52 2.08
N SER A 299 18.38 15.33 2.93
CA SER A 299 17.81 15.73 4.23
C SER A 299 17.92 17.23 4.38
N HIS A 300 16.94 17.82 5.05
CA HIS A 300 16.87 19.24 5.30
C HIS A 300 16.57 19.47 6.77
N GLN A 301 17.31 20.38 7.40
CA GLN A 301 16.97 20.87 8.73
C GLN A 301 16.75 22.39 8.69
N SER A 302 15.96 22.88 9.63
CA SER A 302 15.75 24.29 9.88
C SER A 302 15.79 24.52 11.37
N VAL A 303 16.69 25.40 11.81
CA VAL A 303 16.85 25.77 13.22
C VAL A 303 16.78 27.29 13.33
N VAL A 304 15.89 27.79 14.18
CA VAL A 304 15.76 29.22 14.45
C VAL A 304 15.63 29.43 15.95
N LEU A 305 16.43 30.35 16.49
CA LEU A 305 16.32 30.83 17.85
C LEU A 305 15.84 32.27 17.82
N PHE A 306 14.76 32.54 18.55
CA PHE A 306 14.29 33.89 18.83
C PHE A 306 14.67 34.27 20.25
N LYS A 307 14.90 35.56 20.46
CA LYS A 307 15.00 36.18 21.77
C LYS A 307 14.07 37.39 21.79
N ASP A 308 13.13 37.42 22.73
CA ASP A 308 12.15 38.50 22.87
C ASP A 308 11.37 38.76 21.55
N GLY A 309 11.04 37.67 20.83
CA GLY A 309 10.30 37.70 19.56
C GLY A 309 11.13 37.98 18.30
N ALA A 310 12.40 38.39 18.43
CA ALA A 310 13.27 38.66 17.29
C ALA A 310 14.22 37.47 17.01
N PRO A 311 14.44 37.07 15.73
CA PRO A 311 15.38 36.01 15.41
C PRO A 311 16.81 36.45 15.74
N VAL A 312 17.53 35.65 16.53
CA VAL A 312 18.94 35.89 16.92
C VAL A 312 19.89 34.84 16.37
N PHE A 313 19.38 33.71 15.89
CA PHE A 313 20.15 32.68 15.20
C PHE A 313 19.26 31.95 14.20
N ARG A 314 19.84 31.59 13.05
CA ARG A 314 19.19 30.74 12.04
C ARG A 314 20.24 29.88 11.35
N SER A 315 19.92 28.62 11.12
CA SER A 315 20.73 27.79 10.23
C SER A 315 19.92 26.64 9.62
N THR A 316 20.29 26.28 8.39
CA THR A 316 19.95 24.99 7.76
C THR A 316 21.14 24.03 7.69
N GLY A 317 22.34 24.51 8.04
CA GLY A 317 23.59 23.74 8.01
C GLY A 317 23.70 22.78 9.20
N ASN A 318 23.96 21.51 8.93
CA ASN A 318 24.05 20.43 9.93
C ASN A 318 25.47 19.91 10.17
N THR A 319 26.47 20.56 9.57
CA THR A 319 27.88 20.24 9.71
C THR A 319 28.63 21.43 10.27
N PRO A 320 29.65 21.22 11.13
CA PRO A 320 30.50 22.31 11.59
C PRO A 320 31.11 23.11 10.44
N SER A 321 31.15 24.42 10.61
CA SER A 321 31.72 25.37 9.66
C SER A 321 32.45 26.47 10.42
N ASP A 322 33.57 26.93 9.88
CA ASP A 322 34.32 28.06 10.44
C ASP A 322 33.76 29.42 9.98
N MET A 323 32.87 29.42 8.99
CA MET A 323 32.39 30.64 8.31
C MET A 323 30.88 30.83 8.41
N GLU A 324 30.13 29.74 8.25
CA GLU A 324 28.66 29.76 8.19
C GLU A 324 28.04 29.31 9.51
N ASP A 325 26.88 29.88 9.84
CA ASP A 325 26.10 29.46 11.01
C ASP A 325 25.64 28.02 10.84
N TYR A 326 25.84 27.17 11.85
CA TYR A 326 25.45 25.76 11.82
C TYR A 326 24.81 25.31 13.14
N ALA A 327 23.98 24.27 13.06
CA ALA A 327 23.34 23.67 14.22
C ALA A 327 23.58 22.16 14.25
N LEU A 328 24.06 21.65 15.38
CA LEU A 328 24.19 20.23 15.64
C LEU A 328 23.06 19.79 16.56
N VAL A 329 22.21 18.89 16.08
CA VAL A 329 21.10 18.34 16.85
C VAL A 329 21.28 16.85 17.03
N THR A 330 21.31 16.41 18.28
CA THR A 330 21.57 15.02 18.66
C THR A 330 20.48 14.48 19.56
N LYS A 331 20.04 13.25 19.30
CA LYS A 331 19.14 12.52 20.19
C LYS A 331 19.90 12.06 21.42
N THR A 332 19.28 12.19 22.58
CA THR A 332 19.79 11.65 23.85
C THR A 332 19.03 10.37 24.22
N TYR A 333 19.70 9.50 24.97
CA TYR A 333 19.19 8.19 25.36
C TYR A 333 19.49 7.91 26.84
N GLY A 334 18.73 7.00 27.45
CA GLY A 334 18.94 6.57 28.85
C GLY A 334 18.25 7.44 29.90
N GLY A 335 17.44 8.42 29.49
CA GLY A 335 16.54 9.18 30.38
C GLY A 335 15.34 8.36 30.87
N ALA A 336 14.53 8.99 31.73
CA ALA A 336 13.43 8.31 32.43
C ALA A 336 12.22 7.96 31.55
N VAL A 337 12.01 8.67 30.44
CA VAL A 337 10.82 8.52 29.59
C VAL A 337 11.21 8.31 28.13
N THR A 338 10.64 7.26 27.54
CA THR A 338 10.80 6.85 26.13
C THR A 338 9.50 6.23 25.63
N GLY A 339 9.35 6.18 24.31
CA GLY A 339 8.28 5.45 23.63
C GLY A 339 8.46 3.92 23.60
N THR A 340 7.45 3.21 23.09
CA THR A 340 7.47 1.75 22.89
C THR A 340 8.17 1.33 21.59
N LEU A 341 8.37 2.25 20.64
CA LEU A 341 9.05 2.01 19.36
C LEU A 341 10.53 1.61 19.50
N LYS A 342 11.15 1.16 18.40
CA LYS A 342 12.58 0.77 18.34
C LYS A 342 13.53 1.90 18.75
N ASP A 343 13.21 3.12 18.33
CA ASP A 343 13.96 4.30 18.75
C ASP A 343 13.60 4.64 20.21
N LYS A 344 14.58 4.53 21.10
CA LYS A 344 14.43 4.76 22.54
C LYS A 344 14.88 6.16 22.97
N VAL A 345 14.66 7.15 22.10
CA VAL A 345 15.00 8.55 22.37
C VAL A 345 14.33 9.04 23.65
N THR A 346 15.12 9.72 24.49
CA THR A 346 14.68 10.28 25.77
C THR A 346 14.82 11.80 25.84
N GLY A 347 15.29 12.42 24.75
CA GLY A 347 15.52 13.86 24.68
C GLY A 347 16.36 14.27 23.47
N PHE A 348 16.70 15.55 23.44
CA PHE A 348 17.53 16.16 22.41
C PHE A 348 18.57 17.11 23.03
N GLN A 349 19.71 17.23 22.38
CA GLN A 349 20.70 18.28 22.64
C GLN A 349 20.92 19.05 21.35
N LEU A 350 20.82 20.38 21.43
CA LEU A 350 21.01 21.30 20.32
C LEU A 350 22.19 22.23 20.63
N GLU A 351 23.14 22.31 19.72
CA GLU A 351 24.28 23.22 19.74
C GLU A 351 24.17 24.16 18.54
N LEU A 352 24.02 25.46 18.80
CA LEU A 352 23.84 26.48 17.77
C LEU A 352 25.08 27.37 17.76
N VAL A 353 25.79 27.41 16.64
CA VAL A 353 27.08 28.11 16.54
C VAL A 353 27.03 29.08 15.37
N SER A 354 27.29 30.35 15.67
CA SER A 354 27.51 31.41 14.67
C SER A 354 28.95 31.89 14.78
N PRO A 355 29.87 31.35 13.94
CA PRO A 355 31.28 31.73 13.97
C PRO A 355 31.49 33.22 13.73
N SER A 356 30.79 33.76 12.72
CA SER A 356 30.92 35.15 12.29
C SER A 356 30.45 36.16 13.35
N ASN A 357 29.43 35.80 14.14
CA ASN A 357 28.92 36.67 15.21
C ASN A 357 29.49 36.30 16.60
N MET A 358 30.37 35.28 16.68
CA MET A 358 30.89 34.71 17.92
C MET A 358 29.78 34.33 18.92
N HIS A 359 28.65 33.84 18.42
CA HIS A 359 27.56 33.35 19.26
C HIS A 359 27.58 31.84 19.34
N HIS A 360 27.34 31.33 20.54
CA HIS A 360 27.22 29.90 20.80
C HIS A 360 26.11 29.70 21.82
N TYR A 361 25.10 28.90 21.47
CA TYR A 361 24.01 28.52 22.35
C TYR A 361 23.95 27.00 22.51
N THR A 362 23.55 26.53 23.68
CA THR A 362 23.29 25.12 23.93
C THR A 362 21.95 24.94 24.60
N PHE A 363 21.17 23.96 24.12
CA PHE A 363 19.88 23.59 24.68
C PHE A 363 19.82 22.08 24.92
N PHE A 364 19.26 21.69 26.05
CA PHE A 364 19.01 20.30 26.43
C PHE A 364 17.52 20.14 26.66
N VAL A 365 16.94 19.12 26.05
CA VAL A 365 15.54 18.76 26.15
C VAL A 365 15.45 17.34 26.69
N GLU A 366 14.66 17.14 27.75
CA GLU A 366 14.47 15.85 28.39
C GLU A 366 12.98 15.52 28.46
N HIS A 367 12.61 14.36 27.95
CA HIS A 367 11.22 13.91 27.89
C HIS A 367 10.66 13.67 29.30
N LEU A 368 9.49 14.23 29.58
CA LEU A 368 8.78 14.09 30.85
C LEU A 368 7.55 13.20 30.74
N ASN A 369 6.84 13.26 29.61
CA ASN A 369 5.68 12.43 29.35
C ASN A 369 5.53 12.10 27.86
N LEU A 370 4.87 10.97 27.57
CA LEU A 370 4.53 10.57 26.21
C LEU A 370 3.17 11.16 25.85
N GLY A 371 3.15 12.16 24.96
CA GLY A 371 1.92 12.80 24.49
C GLY A 371 1.16 11.89 23.53
N PHE A 372 1.82 11.46 22.46
CA PHE A 372 1.26 10.53 21.49
C PHE A 372 2.28 9.48 21.03
N GLU A 373 1.78 8.34 20.55
CA GLU A 373 2.61 7.35 19.87
C GLU A 373 1.80 6.53 18.88
N TYR A 374 2.29 6.45 17.64
CA TYR A 374 1.73 5.62 16.59
C TYR A 374 2.76 4.60 16.10
N ILE A 375 2.31 3.35 15.95
CA ILE A 375 3.12 2.27 15.38
C ILE A 375 2.75 2.13 13.91
N LEU A 376 3.74 2.29 13.02
CA LEU A 376 3.51 2.30 11.56
C LEU A 376 3.97 1.01 10.85
N GLY A 377 4.71 0.13 11.56
CA GLY A 377 5.23 -1.14 11.04
C GLY A 377 6.72 -1.31 11.35
N GLU A 378 7.28 -2.51 11.19
CA GLU A 378 8.72 -2.79 11.42
C GLU A 378 9.27 -2.37 12.81
N GLY A 379 8.39 -2.13 13.80
CA GLY A 379 8.75 -1.56 15.10
C GLY A 379 9.12 -0.06 15.06
N VAL A 380 8.87 0.64 13.96
CA VAL A 380 9.03 2.09 13.80
C VAL A 380 7.67 2.79 13.69
N GLY A 381 7.68 4.12 13.77
CA GLY A 381 6.49 4.93 13.85
C GLY A 381 6.79 6.35 14.31
N GLY A 382 5.82 7.00 14.96
CA GLY A 382 5.96 8.36 15.49
C GLY A 382 5.71 8.40 16.99
N SER A 383 6.55 9.12 17.73
CA SER A 383 6.33 9.41 19.14
C SER A 383 6.48 10.92 19.38
N GLY A 384 5.53 11.50 20.10
CA GLY A 384 5.55 12.89 20.56
C GLY A 384 5.63 12.97 22.08
N PHE A 385 6.44 13.87 22.60
CA PHE A 385 6.71 13.99 24.03
C PHE A 385 6.58 15.43 24.49
N SER A 386 5.95 15.60 25.66
CA SER A 386 6.15 16.80 26.46
C SER A 386 7.46 16.66 27.24
N ALA A 387 8.18 17.76 27.36
CA ALA A 387 9.54 17.76 27.85
C ALA A 387 9.84 19.02 28.66
N ARG A 388 10.86 18.93 29.50
CA ARG A 388 11.53 20.11 30.06
C ARG A 388 12.70 20.47 29.18
N SER A 389 12.99 21.76 29.10
CA SER A 389 14.15 22.30 28.40
C SER A 389 14.99 23.15 29.33
N ARG A 390 16.31 23.13 29.10
CA ARG A 390 17.25 24.06 29.74
C ARG A 390 18.29 24.49 28.72
N GLY A 391 18.67 25.76 28.73
CA GLY A 391 19.65 26.24 27.76
C GLY A 391 19.78 27.75 27.69
N GLY A 392 20.61 28.20 26.76
CA GLY A 392 20.88 29.60 26.53
C GLY A 392 22.25 29.82 25.91
N HIS A 393 22.69 31.08 25.87
CA HIS A 393 24.00 31.42 25.35
C HIS A 393 25.10 30.87 26.26
N VAL A 394 26.09 30.19 25.67
CA VAL A 394 27.24 29.62 26.36
C VAL A 394 28.05 30.74 27.04
N GLY A 395 28.35 30.57 28.32
CA GLY A 395 29.02 31.60 29.12
C GLY A 395 28.12 32.73 29.65
N LEU A 396 26.83 32.74 29.33
CA LEU A 396 25.82 33.65 29.91
C LEU A 396 24.75 32.87 30.68
N GLY A 397 23.66 33.55 31.07
CA GLY A 397 22.53 32.97 31.80
C GLY A 397 21.89 31.80 31.05
N GLN A 398 21.65 30.72 31.78
CA GLN A 398 20.89 29.55 31.35
C GLN A 398 19.46 29.66 31.89
N TYR A 399 18.49 29.29 31.07
CA TYR A 399 17.07 29.37 31.38
C TYR A 399 16.48 27.97 31.40
N GLU A 400 15.43 27.78 32.20
CA GLU A 400 14.59 26.58 32.18
C GLU A 400 13.26 26.91 31.53
N GLY A 401 12.62 25.90 30.98
CA GLY A 401 11.32 26.01 30.35
C GLY A 401 10.79 24.67 29.90
N VAL A 402 9.83 24.70 28.98
CA VAL A 402 9.15 23.50 28.46
C VAL A 402 9.39 23.32 26.98
N ALA A 403 9.25 22.09 26.52
CA ALA A 403 9.39 21.74 25.13
C ALA A 403 8.38 20.67 24.70
N LEU A 404 8.05 20.69 23.41
CA LEU A 404 7.43 19.59 22.69
C LEU A 404 8.46 19.01 21.74
N THR A 405 8.53 17.69 21.65
CA THR A 405 9.43 17.01 20.74
C THR A 405 8.72 15.92 19.97
N GLU A 406 9.13 15.70 18.73
CA GLU A 406 8.64 14.61 17.90
C GLU A 406 9.79 13.84 17.27
N ALA A 407 9.65 12.53 17.25
CA ALA A 407 10.57 11.62 16.60
C ALA A 407 9.79 10.60 15.76
N LEU A 408 9.74 10.84 14.45
CA LEU A 408 9.04 10.00 13.49
C LEU A 408 10.06 9.29 12.59
N THR A 409 9.86 7.99 12.42
CA THR A 409 10.55 7.16 11.42
C THR A 409 9.51 6.32 10.69
N PHE A 410 9.40 6.53 9.38
CA PHE A 410 8.49 5.79 8.54
C PHE A 410 9.10 4.42 8.15
N PRO A 411 8.31 3.33 8.16
CA PRO A 411 8.78 1.99 7.79
C PRO A 411 9.10 1.90 6.30
N ARG A 412 10.01 1.00 5.90
CA ARG A 412 10.24 0.71 4.46
C ARG A 412 9.06 -0.05 3.87
N ASN A 413 8.50 -0.97 4.64
CA ASN A 413 7.37 -1.77 4.24
C ASN A 413 6.24 -1.60 5.27
N SER A 414 5.23 -0.78 4.96
CA SER A 414 3.98 -0.74 5.73
C SER A 414 2.87 -1.48 5.00
N PRO A 415 2.22 -2.48 5.62
CA PRO A 415 1.02 -3.09 5.08
C PRO A 415 -0.22 -2.17 5.19
N LEU A 416 -0.18 -1.13 6.04
CA LEU A 416 -1.32 -0.23 6.30
C LEU A 416 -1.32 1.02 5.42
N PHE A 417 -0.13 1.53 5.07
CA PHE A 417 0.02 2.78 4.32
C PHE A 417 1.12 2.63 3.29
N LYS A 418 0.78 2.01 2.15
CA LYS A 418 1.68 1.96 1.00
C LYS A 418 1.73 3.33 0.33
N SER A 419 2.87 3.66 -0.28
CA SER A 419 2.99 4.71 -1.31
C SER A 419 1.76 4.67 -2.22
N ASN A 420 1.24 5.82 -2.65
CA ASN A 420 -0.04 5.99 -3.39
C ASN A 420 -0.06 5.37 -4.80
N TYR A 421 0.20 4.07 -4.87
CA TYR A 421 -0.29 3.16 -5.88
C TYR A 421 -1.57 2.54 -5.34
N GLY A 422 -2.65 3.34 -5.35
CA GLY A 422 -3.98 2.83 -5.09
C GLY A 422 -4.24 1.60 -5.97
N THR A 423 -4.51 0.49 -5.28
CA THR A 423 -4.79 -0.90 -5.72
C THR A 423 -3.60 -1.76 -6.16
N VAL A 424 -2.71 -2.08 -5.22
CA VAL A 424 -1.65 -3.09 -5.37
C VAL A 424 -2.11 -4.36 -6.10
N GLN A 425 -3.34 -4.83 -5.84
CA GLN A 425 -3.88 -6.03 -6.47
C GLN A 425 -4.33 -5.79 -7.92
N ILE A 426 -5.06 -4.71 -8.20
CA ILE A 426 -5.43 -4.31 -9.59
C ILE A 426 -4.15 -4.05 -10.41
N TRP A 427 -3.14 -3.38 -9.83
CA TRP A 427 -1.84 -3.18 -10.47
C TRP A 427 -1.09 -4.49 -10.70
N ALA A 428 -1.04 -5.40 -9.72
CA ALA A 428 -0.36 -6.68 -9.88
C ALA A 428 -1.02 -7.54 -10.96
N ILE A 429 -2.35 -7.58 -11.03
CA ILE A 429 -3.08 -8.34 -12.05
C ILE A 429 -3.01 -7.64 -13.41
N ALA A 430 -3.02 -6.31 -13.46
CA ALA A 430 -2.79 -5.57 -14.71
C ALA A 430 -1.38 -5.83 -15.26
N ILE A 431 -0.35 -5.86 -14.41
CA ILE A 431 1.01 -6.25 -14.80
C ILE A 431 1.09 -7.72 -15.21
N ARG A 432 0.34 -8.63 -14.56
CA ARG A 432 0.20 -10.04 -14.97
C ARG A 432 -0.30 -10.15 -16.40
N ILE A 433 -1.33 -9.38 -16.77
CA ILE A 433 -1.90 -9.36 -18.12
C ILE A 433 -0.95 -8.67 -19.10
N LEU A 434 -0.44 -7.48 -18.75
CA LEU A 434 0.51 -6.72 -19.58
C LEU A 434 1.78 -7.53 -19.88
N GLY A 435 2.27 -8.32 -18.92
CA GLY A 435 3.45 -9.18 -19.10
C GLY A 435 3.29 -10.21 -20.21
N THR A 436 2.05 -10.58 -20.57
CA THR A 436 1.78 -11.52 -21.67
C THR A 436 1.91 -10.91 -23.07
N THR A 437 2.08 -9.58 -23.18
CA THR A 437 2.28 -8.87 -24.47
C THR A 437 3.41 -9.46 -25.30
N VAL A 438 4.52 -9.86 -24.66
CA VAL A 438 5.68 -10.47 -25.34
C VAL A 438 5.33 -11.77 -26.08
N TYR A 439 4.23 -12.42 -25.70
CA TYR A 439 3.73 -13.66 -26.30
C TYR A 439 2.32 -13.50 -26.91
N GLY A 440 1.90 -12.26 -27.18
CA GLY A 440 0.64 -11.96 -27.85
C GLY A 440 -0.62 -12.20 -27.02
N GLY A 441 -0.49 -12.33 -25.69
CA GLY A 441 -1.62 -12.49 -24.77
C GLY A 441 -2.32 -11.19 -24.39
N ALA A 442 -1.74 -10.05 -24.76
CA ALA A 442 -2.29 -8.72 -24.57
C ALA A 442 -1.71 -7.73 -25.59
N ASP A 443 -2.31 -6.54 -25.69
CA ASP A 443 -1.76 -5.36 -26.34
C ASP A 443 -1.65 -4.23 -25.30
N VAL A 444 -0.58 -3.43 -25.37
CA VAL A 444 -0.31 -2.38 -24.37
C VAL A 444 -1.43 -1.35 -24.35
N ALA A 445 -1.91 -0.90 -25.51
CA ALA A 445 -2.95 0.14 -25.56
C ALA A 445 -4.30 -0.38 -25.05
N GLU A 446 -4.66 -1.62 -25.40
CA GLU A 446 -5.89 -2.28 -24.92
C GLU A 446 -5.88 -2.43 -23.38
N VAL A 447 -4.72 -2.79 -22.80
CA VAL A 447 -4.55 -2.87 -21.33
C VAL A 447 -4.65 -1.49 -20.68
N LEU A 448 -4.02 -0.46 -21.25
CA LEU A 448 -4.10 0.90 -20.72
C LEU A 448 -5.52 1.47 -20.79
N GLU A 449 -6.26 1.21 -21.87
CA GLU A 449 -7.68 1.58 -22.01
C GLU A 449 -8.52 0.87 -20.95
N ALA A 450 -8.35 -0.45 -20.77
CA ALA A 450 -9.05 -1.19 -19.72
C ALA A 450 -8.75 -0.62 -18.32
N VAL A 451 -7.48 -0.42 -17.98
CA VAL A 451 -7.06 0.12 -16.68
C VAL A 451 -7.63 1.52 -16.43
N GLY A 452 -7.74 2.35 -17.47
CA GLY A 452 -8.33 3.69 -17.38
C GLY A 452 -9.82 3.69 -16.97
N GLU A 453 -10.54 2.61 -17.26
CA GLU A 453 -11.98 2.47 -16.96
C GLU A 453 -12.26 1.76 -15.62
N ILE A 454 -11.23 1.20 -14.98
CA ILE A 454 -11.36 0.45 -13.72
C ILE A 454 -11.37 1.42 -12.54
N LYS A 455 -12.44 1.36 -11.75
CA LYS A 455 -12.56 2.13 -10.51
C LYS A 455 -11.89 1.35 -9.36
N PRO A 456 -11.14 2.03 -8.47
CA PRO A 456 -10.53 1.38 -7.31
C PRO A 456 -11.58 0.64 -6.46
N GLY A 457 -11.31 -0.64 -6.16
CA GLY A 457 -12.18 -1.45 -5.30
C GLY A 457 -13.53 -1.85 -5.92
N ASP A 458 -13.73 -1.70 -7.23
CA ASP A 458 -14.99 -2.01 -7.92
C ASP A 458 -14.83 -3.21 -8.88
N PRO A 459 -15.21 -4.44 -8.46
CA PRO A 459 -15.18 -5.64 -9.29
C PRO A 459 -16.02 -5.56 -10.55
N VAL A 460 -17.10 -4.78 -10.55
CA VAL A 460 -18.00 -4.63 -11.70
C VAL A 460 -17.34 -3.79 -12.78
N SER A 461 -16.64 -2.72 -12.38
CA SER A 461 -15.82 -1.93 -13.32
C SER A 461 -14.68 -2.77 -13.92
N TRP A 462 -14.06 -3.65 -13.12
CA TRP A 462 -13.05 -4.59 -13.57
C TRP A 462 -13.59 -5.55 -14.63
N GLU A 463 -14.70 -6.25 -14.32
CA GLU A 463 -15.37 -7.15 -15.27
C GLU A 463 -15.63 -6.45 -16.59
N ARG A 464 -16.27 -5.29 -16.52
CA ARG A 464 -16.74 -4.57 -17.69
C ARG A 464 -15.58 -4.12 -18.58
N ALA A 465 -14.52 -3.60 -17.97
CA ALA A 465 -13.33 -3.16 -18.69
C ALA A 465 -12.69 -4.31 -19.47
N TRP A 466 -12.45 -5.45 -18.81
CA TRP A 466 -11.82 -6.61 -19.44
C TRP A 466 -12.75 -7.34 -20.42
N ARG A 467 -14.05 -7.43 -20.11
CA ARG A 467 -15.05 -7.99 -21.04
C ARG A 467 -15.14 -7.17 -22.33
N THR A 468 -15.07 -5.84 -22.23
CA THR A 468 -15.06 -4.95 -23.40
C THR A 468 -13.85 -5.24 -24.30
N GLN A 469 -12.66 -5.34 -23.72
CA GLN A 469 -11.46 -5.68 -24.49
C GLN A 469 -11.53 -7.11 -25.06
N ALA A 470 -12.09 -8.07 -24.30
CA ALA A 470 -12.25 -9.44 -24.76
C ALA A 470 -13.14 -9.56 -26.00
N LEU A 471 -14.28 -8.87 -26.01
CA LEU A 471 -15.21 -8.85 -27.15
C LEU A 471 -14.59 -8.20 -28.37
N ARG A 472 -13.89 -7.07 -28.18
CA ARG A 472 -13.18 -6.38 -29.27
C ARG A 472 -12.08 -7.26 -29.87
N ALA A 473 -11.28 -7.93 -29.02
CA ALA A 473 -10.24 -8.85 -29.48
C ALA A 473 -10.81 -10.07 -30.22
N GLU A 474 -11.96 -10.60 -29.78
CA GLU A 474 -12.65 -11.70 -30.47
C GLU A 474 -13.13 -11.27 -31.87
N GLU A 475 -13.75 -10.10 -31.99
CA GLU A 475 -14.23 -9.57 -33.28
C GLU A 475 -13.08 -9.36 -34.28
N LEU A 476 -11.98 -8.74 -33.83
CA LEU A 476 -10.77 -8.56 -34.65
C LEU A 476 -10.13 -9.90 -35.05
N ALA A 477 -10.17 -10.90 -34.17
CA ALA A 477 -9.66 -12.24 -34.47
C ALA A 477 -10.52 -12.95 -35.54
N ASP A 478 -11.85 -12.88 -35.42
CA ASP A 478 -12.78 -13.44 -36.39
C ASP A 478 -12.71 -12.70 -37.74
N GLU A 479 -12.43 -11.39 -37.75
CA GLU A 479 -12.14 -10.63 -38.98
C GLU A 479 -10.84 -11.11 -39.65
N ALA A 480 -9.74 -11.16 -38.90
CA ALA A 480 -8.45 -11.64 -39.41
C ALA A 480 -8.55 -13.07 -39.94
N HIS A 481 -9.31 -13.93 -39.25
CA HIS A 481 -9.56 -15.29 -39.68
C HIS A 481 -10.30 -15.36 -41.03
N ARG A 482 -11.34 -14.52 -41.23
CA ARG A 482 -12.08 -14.45 -42.50
C ARG A 482 -11.22 -13.94 -43.66
N HIS A 483 -10.27 -13.04 -43.40
CA HIS A 483 -9.37 -12.50 -44.43
C HIS A 483 -8.11 -13.35 -44.67
N GLY A 484 -7.91 -14.45 -43.91
CA GLY A 484 -6.76 -15.33 -44.06
C GLY A 484 -5.46 -14.84 -43.40
N ASP A 485 -5.52 -13.81 -42.55
CA ASP A 485 -4.37 -13.38 -41.74
C ASP A 485 -4.23 -14.28 -40.52
N ARG A 486 -3.47 -15.37 -40.70
CA ARG A 486 -3.20 -16.39 -39.66
C ARG A 486 -2.63 -15.78 -38.37
N ASP A 487 -1.68 -14.87 -38.49
CA ASP A 487 -0.92 -14.37 -37.36
C ASP A 487 -1.73 -13.36 -36.54
N ALA A 488 -2.50 -12.49 -37.21
CA ALA A 488 -3.44 -11.59 -36.54
C ALA A 488 -4.58 -12.37 -35.86
N ALA A 489 -5.14 -13.40 -36.53
CA ALA A 489 -6.18 -14.24 -35.96
C ALA A 489 -5.69 -14.99 -34.71
N ARG A 490 -4.49 -15.58 -34.76
CA ARG A 490 -3.86 -16.25 -33.61
C ARG A 490 -3.73 -15.32 -32.42
N ARG A 491 -3.10 -14.14 -32.62
CA ARG A 491 -2.89 -13.16 -31.54
C ARG A 491 -4.23 -12.66 -31.00
N GLY A 492 -5.19 -12.33 -31.87
CA GLY A 492 -6.52 -11.88 -31.46
C GLY A 492 -7.24 -12.89 -30.58
N TYR A 493 -7.24 -14.19 -30.94
CA TYR A 493 -7.86 -15.23 -30.11
C TYR A 493 -7.14 -15.46 -28.78
N LEU A 494 -5.79 -15.35 -28.73
CA LEU A 494 -5.02 -15.41 -27.48
C LEU A 494 -5.38 -14.24 -26.56
N ARG A 495 -5.44 -13.01 -27.09
CA ARG A 495 -5.88 -11.82 -26.34
C ARG A 495 -7.32 -11.97 -25.84
N ALA A 496 -8.24 -12.38 -26.71
CA ALA A 496 -9.64 -12.59 -26.35
C ALA A 496 -9.80 -13.60 -25.23
N ALA A 497 -9.08 -14.72 -25.28
CA ALA A 497 -9.08 -15.74 -24.22
C ALA A 497 -8.53 -15.18 -22.90
N ASN A 498 -7.39 -14.47 -22.94
CA ASN A 498 -6.77 -13.94 -21.73
C ASN A 498 -7.60 -12.80 -21.09
N TYR A 499 -8.21 -11.93 -21.87
CA TYR A 499 -9.10 -10.88 -21.36
C TYR A 499 -10.42 -11.44 -20.84
N THR A 500 -10.97 -12.48 -21.46
CA THR A 500 -12.15 -13.20 -20.91
C THR A 500 -11.80 -13.85 -19.57
N ARG A 501 -10.61 -14.42 -19.43
CA ARG A 501 -10.12 -14.95 -18.14
C ARG A 501 -9.99 -13.82 -17.11
N ALA A 502 -9.43 -12.68 -17.53
CA ALA A 502 -9.27 -11.52 -16.66
C ALA A 502 -10.60 -10.95 -16.17
N SER A 503 -11.65 -10.89 -17.01
CA SER A 503 -12.96 -10.34 -16.60
C SER A 503 -13.59 -11.12 -15.45
N GLY A 504 -13.40 -12.44 -15.41
CA GLY A 504 -13.89 -13.30 -14.34
C GLY A 504 -13.08 -13.28 -13.04
N TYR A 505 -11.93 -12.60 -13.01
CA TYR A 505 -10.94 -12.77 -11.93
C TYR A 505 -11.36 -12.17 -10.58
N MET A 506 -12.13 -11.07 -10.61
CA MET A 506 -12.58 -10.38 -9.39
C MET A 506 -13.90 -10.93 -8.84
N TYR A 507 -14.55 -11.84 -9.56
CA TYR A 507 -15.74 -12.51 -9.06
C TYR A 507 -15.40 -13.70 -8.20
N VAL A 508 -16.23 -13.85 -7.18
CA VAL A 508 -16.04 -14.76 -6.09
C VAL A 508 -17.25 -15.69 -6.07
N SER A 509 -17.03 -16.99 -6.11
CA SER A 509 -18.10 -17.98 -5.92
C SER A 509 -18.62 -17.88 -4.48
N THR A 510 -19.91 -17.59 -4.31
CA THR A 510 -20.57 -17.65 -3.01
C THR A 510 -21.44 -18.90 -2.94
N SER A 511 -20.88 -20.03 -2.47
CA SER A 511 -21.70 -21.19 -2.10
C SER A 511 -22.43 -21.00 -0.76
N ALA A 512 -22.47 -19.81 -0.18
CA ALA A 512 -23.20 -19.53 1.06
C ALA A 512 -23.79 -18.11 1.11
N GLY A 513 -25.12 -18.03 1.00
CA GLY A 513 -25.95 -17.08 1.76
C GLY A 513 -26.09 -15.64 1.25
N ASN A 514 -27.35 -15.29 0.93
CA ASN A 514 -27.94 -13.95 0.90
C ASN A 514 -27.66 -13.05 -0.32
N GLY A 515 -28.31 -13.37 -1.44
CA GLY A 515 -29.17 -12.41 -2.16
C GLY A 515 -28.54 -11.32 -3.03
N GLU A 516 -27.26 -10.99 -2.90
CA GLU A 516 -26.56 -10.10 -3.83
C GLU A 516 -25.65 -10.92 -4.76
N SER A 517 -26.24 -11.48 -5.82
CA SER A 517 -25.50 -12.21 -6.85
C SER A 517 -24.66 -11.24 -7.68
N LEU A 518 -23.41 -11.06 -7.28
CA LEU A 518 -22.31 -10.84 -8.22
C LEU A 518 -21.64 -12.20 -8.54
N ALA A 519 -22.41 -13.29 -8.60
CA ALA A 519 -21.90 -14.59 -9.02
C ALA A 519 -22.04 -14.69 -10.55
N GLN A 520 -21.00 -14.27 -11.28
CA GLN A 520 -20.88 -14.69 -12.67
C GLN A 520 -20.60 -16.20 -12.68
N ASP A 521 -21.23 -16.94 -13.58
CA ASP A 521 -20.99 -18.38 -13.69
C ASP A 521 -19.53 -18.64 -14.10
N ALA A 522 -18.70 -18.94 -13.10
CA ALA A 522 -17.27 -19.16 -13.27
C ALA A 522 -16.97 -20.31 -14.26
N CYS A 523 -17.89 -21.28 -14.37
CA CYS A 523 -17.82 -22.36 -15.33
C CYS A 523 -17.99 -21.82 -16.76
N SER A 524 -19.04 -21.04 -17.03
CA SER A 524 -19.29 -20.39 -18.33
C SER A 524 -18.09 -19.56 -18.82
N ILE A 525 -17.47 -18.77 -17.93
CA ILE A 525 -16.26 -18.01 -18.26
C ILE A 525 -15.11 -18.96 -18.64
N ALA A 526 -14.85 -19.98 -17.84
CA ALA A 526 -13.78 -20.95 -18.13
C ALA A 526 -14.01 -21.69 -19.46
N GLU A 527 -15.25 -22.05 -19.78
CA GLU A 527 -15.61 -22.65 -21.05
C GLU A 527 -15.40 -21.71 -22.25
N LYS A 528 -15.73 -20.42 -22.09
CA LYS A 528 -15.49 -19.40 -23.12
C LYS A 528 -13.99 -19.18 -23.33
N VAL A 529 -13.19 -19.08 -22.27
CA VAL A 529 -11.72 -19.01 -22.33
C VAL A 529 -11.17 -20.19 -23.13
N ARG A 530 -11.56 -21.41 -22.78
CA ARG A 530 -11.16 -22.64 -23.48
C ARG A 530 -11.56 -22.61 -24.96
N THR A 531 -12.76 -22.14 -25.27
CA THR A 531 -13.27 -22.07 -26.64
C THR A 531 -12.45 -21.10 -27.49
N LEU A 532 -12.20 -19.89 -26.99
CA LEU A 532 -11.38 -18.88 -27.67
C LEU A 532 -9.94 -19.36 -27.86
N PHE A 533 -9.33 -19.90 -26.81
CA PHE A 533 -7.96 -20.41 -26.89
C PHE A 533 -7.82 -21.56 -27.89
N ARG A 534 -8.82 -22.46 -27.97
CA ARG A 534 -8.85 -23.54 -28.96
C ARG A 534 -8.92 -23.06 -30.40
N LYS A 535 -9.49 -21.88 -30.68
CA LYS A 535 -9.43 -21.26 -32.02
C LYS A 535 -8.00 -20.83 -32.39
N ALA A 536 -7.14 -20.52 -31.41
CA ALA A 536 -5.74 -20.16 -31.65
C ALA A 536 -4.83 -21.38 -31.92
N LEU A 537 -5.14 -22.56 -31.36
CA LEU A 537 -4.32 -23.77 -31.48
C LEU A 537 -3.94 -24.16 -32.92
N PRO A 538 -4.87 -24.25 -33.90
CA PRO A 538 -4.52 -24.62 -35.28
C PRO A 538 -3.72 -23.55 -36.02
N LEU A 539 -3.58 -22.35 -35.45
CA LEU A 539 -2.85 -21.21 -36.02
C LEU A 539 -1.43 -21.09 -35.45
N MET A 540 -1.07 -21.93 -34.46
CA MET A 540 0.27 -21.95 -33.87
C MET A 540 1.30 -22.53 -34.85
N ASP A 541 2.57 -22.12 -34.69
CA ASP A 541 3.65 -22.56 -35.60
C ASP A 541 3.98 -24.05 -35.42
N GLY A 542 3.88 -24.56 -34.19
CA GLY A 542 4.02 -25.98 -33.86
C GLY A 542 2.67 -26.68 -33.70
N GLN A 543 2.65 -28.00 -33.92
CA GLN A 543 1.45 -28.82 -33.69
C GLN A 543 1.11 -28.84 -32.20
N VAL A 544 -0.18 -28.73 -31.87
CA VAL A 544 -0.67 -28.87 -30.49
C VAL A 544 -1.67 -30.03 -30.40
N HIS A 545 -1.36 -31.00 -29.54
CA HIS A 545 -2.25 -32.11 -29.24
C HIS A 545 -3.11 -31.79 -28.04
N ARG A 546 -4.42 -32.02 -28.15
CA ARG A 546 -5.36 -31.91 -27.04
C ARG A 546 -5.41 -33.25 -26.33
N LEU A 547 -5.11 -33.25 -25.04
CA LEU A 547 -5.05 -34.44 -24.21
C LEU A 547 -6.24 -34.49 -23.27
N SER A 548 -6.68 -35.72 -22.99
CA SER A 548 -7.70 -36.04 -21.99
C SER A 548 -7.12 -37.13 -21.12
N ILE A 549 -6.50 -36.72 -20.01
CA ILE A 549 -5.68 -37.58 -19.15
C ILE A 549 -6.59 -38.23 -18.11
N PRO A 550 -6.76 -39.56 -18.09
CA PRO A 550 -7.58 -40.24 -17.09
C PRO A 550 -7.09 -39.94 -15.67
N TYR A 551 -8.00 -39.58 -14.76
CA TYR A 551 -7.71 -39.29 -13.36
C TYR A 551 -8.94 -39.64 -12.50
N ASP A 552 -8.86 -40.77 -11.80
CA ASP A 552 -10.00 -41.39 -11.10
C ASP A 552 -11.24 -41.51 -12.02
N GLU A 553 -12.40 -40.96 -11.64
CA GLU A 553 -13.60 -40.90 -12.47
C GLU A 553 -13.63 -39.71 -13.46
N TYR A 554 -12.65 -38.81 -13.39
CA TYR A 554 -12.55 -37.60 -14.22
C TYR A 554 -11.46 -37.70 -15.28
N HIS A 555 -11.32 -36.64 -16.07
CA HIS A 555 -10.22 -36.49 -17.02
C HIS A 555 -9.60 -35.10 -16.88
N LEU A 556 -8.29 -35.04 -16.66
CA LEU A 556 -7.56 -33.77 -16.66
C LEU A 556 -7.45 -33.27 -18.10
N PRO A 557 -7.95 -32.08 -18.43
CA PRO A 557 -7.76 -31.49 -19.74
C PRO A 557 -6.31 -31.02 -19.87
N GLY A 558 -5.66 -31.31 -21.00
CA GLY A 558 -4.29 -30.87 -21.25
C GLY A 558 -3.99 -30.50 -22.70
N TYR A 559 -2.88 -29.79 -22.90
CA TYR A 559 -2.33 -29.46 -24.21
C TYR A 559 -0.84 -29.81 -24.26
N LEU A 560 -0.45 -30.57 -25.28
CA LEU A 560 0.94 -30.89 -25.59
C LEU A 560 1.37 -30.09 -26.83
N TYR A 561 2.18 -29.07 -26.60
CA TYR A 561 2.74 -28.18 -27.62
C TYR A 561 4.05 -28.77 -28.12
N LEU A 562 4.17 -29.00 -29.43
CA LEU A 562 5.35 -29.58 -30.05
C LEU A 562 6.19 -28.51 -30.74
N PRO A 563 7.54 -28.66 -30.75
CA PRO A 563 8.39 -27.80 -31.55
C PRO A 563 8.06 -27.94 -33.03
N PRO A 564 8.06 -26.85 -33.82
CA PRO A 564 8.02 -26.95 -35.27
C PRO A 564 9.28 -27.65 -35.78
N VAL A 565 9.20 -28.23 -36.99
CA VAL A 565 10.24 -29.13 -37.53
C VAL A 565 11.63 -28.48 -37.57
N ASP A 566 11.71 -27.19 -37.91
CA ASP A 566 12.94 -26.41 -37.98
C ASP A 566 13.54 -26.07 -36.61
N ARG A 567 12.76 -26.18 -35.52
CA ARG A 567 13.18 -25.92 -34.14
C ARG A 567 13.51 -27.18 -33.34
N LYS A 568 13.26 -28.38 -33.90
CA LYS A 568 13.70 -29.64 -33.28
C LYS A 568 15.22 -29.64 -33.09
N ILE A 569 15.67 -30.10 -31.92
CA ILE A 569 17.10 -30.20 -31.61
C ILE A 569 17.69 -31.34 -32.43
N LYS A 570 18.68 -31.05 -33.27
CA LYS A 570 19.28 -32.04 -34.16
C LYS A 570 19.98 -33.15 -33.38
N GLY A 571 19.84 -34.39 -33.84
CA GLY A 571 20.55 -35.54 -33.29
C GLY A 571 20.03 -36.08 -31.95
N ARG A 572 18.88 -35.60 -31.48
CA ARG A 572 18.23 -36.13 -30.27
C ARG A 572 16.70 -36.11 -30.38
N LYS A 573 16.07 -36.92 -29.53
CA LYS A 573 14.62 -36.87 -29.30
C LYS A 573 14.22 -35.57 -28.60
N THR A 574 12.93 -35.22 -28.71
CA THR A 574 12.37 -33.96 -28.22
C THR A 574 12.22 -33.97 -26.69
N PRO A 575 12.99 -33.16 -25.93
CA PRO A 575 12.85 -33.07 -24.47
C PRO A 575 11.50 -32.47 -24.09
N ILE A 576 11.01 -32.81 -22.89
CA ILE A 576 9.66 -32.49 -22.44
C ILE A 576 9.70 -31.60 -21.21
N LEU A 577 8.88 -30.56 -21.17
CA LEU A 577 8.61 -29.74 -19.99
C LEU A 577 7.15 -29.86 -19.57
N VAL A 578 6.89 -30.46 -18.41
CA VAL A 578 5.55 -30.52 -17.79
C VAL A 578 5.36 -29.28 -16.91
N ASN A 579 4.39 -28.43 -17.26
CA ASN A 579 4.14 -27.16 -16.59
C ASN A 579 2.96 -27.26 -15.61
N CYS A 580 3.26 -27.21 -14.32
CA CYS A 580 2.33 -27.22 -13.21
C CYS A 580 1.68 -25.85 -13.00
N GLY A 581 0.36 -25.82 -12.92
CA GLY A 581 -0.39 -24.60 -12.61
C GLY A 581 -0.12 -24.06 -11.20
N GLY A 582 -0.43 -22.77 -11.01
CA GLY A 582 -0.52 -22.13 -9.70
C GLY A 582 -1.87 -22.34 -9.01
N ALA A 583 -2.15 -21.52 -7.99
CA ALA A 583 -3.39 -21.62 -7.21
C ALA A 583 -4.62 -21.27 -8.07
N ASP A 584 -4.55 -20.15 -8.79
CA ASP A 584 -5.66 -19.55 -9.53
C ASP A 584 -5.52 -19.66 -11.06
N SER A 585 -4.59 -20.49 -11.54
CA SER A 585 -4.28 -20.60 -12.97
C SER A 585 -5.19 -21.57 -13.71
N CYS A 586 -5.26 -21.40 -15.02
CA CYS A 586 -5.73 -22.41 -15.97
C CYS A 586 -4.66 -22.68 -17.04
N GLN A 587 -4.72 -23.83 -17.70
CA GLN A 587 -3.77 -24.20 -18.74
C GLN A 587 -3.64 -23.19 -19.89
N GLU A 588 -4.73 -22.48 -20.23
CA GLU A 588 -4.70 -21.41 -21.24
C GLU A 588 -3.85 -20.21 -20.80
N GLU A 589 -3.78 -19.90 -19.50
CA GLU A 589 -2.87 -18.90 -18.97
C GLU A 589 -1.43 -19.42 -18.93
N LEU A 590 -1.25 -20.69 -18.60
CA LEU A 590 0.07 -21.33 -18.54
C LEU A 590 0.80 -21.28 -19.89
N TYR A 591 0.08 -21.13 -21.00
CA TYR A 591 0.65 -20.89 -22.33
C TYR A 591 1.70 -19.77 -22.32
N PHE A 592 1.42 -18.64 -21.68
CA PHE A 592 2.32 -17.49 -21.66
C PHE A 592 3.54 -17.70 -20.75
N LEU A 593 3.49 -18.69 -19.85
CA LEU A 593 4.59 -18.97 -18.94
C LEU A 593 5.67 -19.84 -19.60
N ASN A 594 5.31 -20.89 -20.34
CA ASN A 594 6.29 -21.83 -20.91
C ASN A 594 5.99 -22.23 -22.37
N PRO A 595 4.78 -22.67 -22.75
CA PRO A 595 4.46 -23.07 -24.14
C PRO A 595 4.66 -22.01 -25.22
N ALA A 596 4.61 -20.72 -24.90
CA ALA A 596 4.87 -19.66 -25.88
C ALA A 596 6.34 -19.60 -26.33
N ALA A 597 7.28 -20.08 -25.50
CA ALA A 597 8.72 -20.07 -25.78
C ALA A 597 9.31 -21.47 -26.02
N GLY A 598 8.86 -22.49 -25.27
CA GLY A 598 9.46 -23.82 -25.27
C GLY A 598 9.55 -24.52 -26.62
N PRO A 599 8.47 -24.60 -27.41
CA PRO A 599 8.52 -25.14 -28.77
C PRO A 599 9.56 -24.44 -29.66
N GLY A 600 9.73 -23.12 -29.52
CA GLY A 600 10.75 -22.36 -30.24
C GLY A 600 12.18 -22.69 -29.79
N MET A 601 12.34 -23.17 -28.56
CA MET A 601 13.60 -23.68 -28.00
C MET A 601 13.83 -25.17 -28.28
N GLY A 602 12.89 -25.86 -28.94
CA GLY A 602 13.00 -27.28 -29.28
C GLY A 602 12.45 -28.23 -28.21
N TYR A 603 11.72 -27.73 -27.22
CA TYR A 603 11.07 -28.53 -26.18
C TYR A 603 9.60 -28.78 -26.51
N ALA A 604 9.12 -29.99 -26.25
CA ALA A 604 7.70 -30.23 -26.11
C ALA A 604 7.25 -29.70 -24.73
N VAL A 605 6.13 -29.00 -24.66
CA VAL A 605 5.61 -28.48 -23.40
C VAL A 605 4.22 -29.04 -23.15
N LEU A 606 3.98 -29.60 -21.96
CA LEU A 606 2.70 -30.14 -21.54
C LEU A 606 2.10 -29.27 -20.44
N THR A 607 0.91 -28.72 -20.68
CA THR A 607 0.08 -28.06 -19.65
C THR A 607 -1.14 -28.91 -19.36
N PHE A 608 -1.64 -28.87 -18.12
CA PHE A 608 -2.89 -29.52 -17.72
C PHE A 608 -3.54 -28.76 -16.56
N ASP A 609 -4.86 -28.88 -16.41
CA ASP A 609 -5.55 -28.45 -15.19
C ASP A 609 -5.63 -29.65 -14.23
N GLY A 610 -4.99 -29.54 -13.06
CA GLY A 610 -5.07 -30.56 -12.01
C GLY A 610 -6.18 -30.29 -10.98
N PRO A 611 -6.31 -31.14 -9.94
CA PRO A 611 -7.18 -30.89 -8.80
C PRO A 611 -6.99 -29.47 -8.22
N GLY A 612 -8.09 -28.74 -8.01
CA GLY A 612 -8.07 -27.36 -7.51
C GLY A 612 -7.78 -26.29 -8.58
N GLN A 613 -7.65 -26.65 -9.86
CA GLN A 613 -7.27 -25.73 -10.94
C GLN A 613 -8.28 -25.75 -12.09
N GLY A 614 -8.35 -24.64 -12.83
CA GLY A 614 -9.11 -24.52 -14.08
C GLY A 614 -10.50 -25.17 -14.05
N LEU A 615 -10.77 -26.04 -15.02
CA LEU A 615 -12.04 -26.75 -15.12
C LEU A 615 -12.24 -27.85 -14.08
N MET A 616 -11.15 -28.46 -13.59
CA MET A 616 -11.25 -29.48 -12.53
C MET A 616 -11.95 -28.92 -11.30
N LEU A 617 -11.62 -27.69 -10.91
CA LEU A 617 -12.29 -27.01 -9.82
C LEU A 617 -13.65 -26.42 -10.23
N LYS A 618 -13.71 -25.71 -11.36
CA LYS A 618 -14.91 -24.91 -11.72
C LYS A 618 -16.09 -25.75 -12.23
N GLN A 619 -15.82 -26.88 -12.87
CA GLN A 619 -16.84 -27.74 -13.47
C GLN A 619 -17.11 -28.99 -12.62
N TYR A 620 -16.06 -29.57 -12.04
CA TYR A 620 -16.15 -30.85 -11.34
C TYR A 620 -15.95 -30.74 -9.82
N GLU A 621 -15.71 -29.53 -9.30
CA GLU A 621 -15.50 -29.24 -7.87
C GLU A 621 -14.40 -30.11 -7.23
N VAL A 622 -13.44 -30.59 -8.03
CA VAL A 622 -12.30 -31.37 -7.55
C VAL A 622 -11.32 -30.39 -6.90
N THR A 623 -11.19 -30.48 -5.58
CA THR A 623 -10.43 -29.54 -4.75
C THR A 623 -8.92 -29.79 -4.78
N MET A 624 -8.17 -28.76 -4.39
CA MET A 624 -6.71 -28.79 -4.37
C MET A 624 -6.18 -29.85 -3.39
N ARG A 625 -5.06 -30.50 -3.75
CA ARG A 625 -4.36 -31.46 -2.88
C ARG A 625 -2.87 -31.12 -2.73
N PRO A 626 -2.25 -31.42 -1.57
CA PRO A 626 -0.85 -31.07 -1.29
C PRO A 626 0.18 -32.03 -1.91
N ASP A 627 -0.21 -33.28 -2.20
CA ASP A 627 0.67 -34.36 -2.66
C ASP A 627 0.78 -34.44 -4.19
N TRP A 628 1.24 -33.35 -4.80
CA TRP A 628 1.26 -33.15 -6.24
C TRP A 628 2.13 -34.15 -7.03
N GLU A 629 3.08 -34.83 -6.38
CA GLU A 629 3.84 -35.92 -6.99
C GLU A 629 2.92 -37.05 -7.49
N THR A 630 1.77 -37.26 -6.84
CA THR A 630 0.79 -38.28 -7.24
C THR A 630 0.05 -37.90 -8.52
N VAL A 631 -0.21 -36.60 -8.71
CA VAL A 631 -0.88 -36.06 -9.91
C VAL A 631 0.09 -36.13 -11.09
N VAL A 632 1.33 -35.68 -10.91
CA VAL A 632 2.33 -35.69 -12.00
C VAL A 632 2.72 -37.11 -12.40
N ALA A 633 2.78 -38.06 -11.47
CA ALA A 633 3.01 -39.47 -11.81
C ALA A 633 1.98 -39.99 -12.82
N GLN A 634 0.68 -39.71 -12.61
CA GLN A 634 -0.38 -40.11 -13.56
C GLN A 634 -0.30 -39.38 -14.89
N VAL A 635 0.05 -38.09 -14.88
CA VAL A 635 0.28 -37.29 -16.11
C VAL A 635 1.43 -37.88 -16.93
N ILE A 636 2.53 -38.28 -16.28
CA ILE A 636 3.67 -38.92 -16.94
C ILE A 636 3.29 -40.33 -17.43
N ASP A 637 2.54 -41.12 -16.66
CA ASP A 637 2.05 -42.43 -17.10
C ASP A 637 1.24 -42.33 -18.39
N TYR A 638 0.32 -41.36 -18.46
CA TYR A 638 -0.43 -41.08 -19.66
C TYR A 638 0.47 -40.60 -20.80
N LEU A 639 1.42 -39.72 -20.54
CA LEU A 639 2.35 -39.22 -21.57
C LEU A 639 3.20 -40.34 -22.18
N VAL A 640 3.67 -41.30 -21.37
CA VAL A 640 4.40 -42.49 -21.83
C VAL A 640 3.51 -43.32 -22.76
N LYS A 641 2.25 -43.57 -22.37
CA LYS A 641 1.29 -44.29 -23.20
C LYS A 641 0.93 -43.54 -24.48
N PHE A 642 0.74 -42.23 -24.40
CA PHE A 642 0.45 -41.38 -25.54
C PHE A 642 1.63 -41.38 -26.53
N SER A 643 2.86 -41.27 -26.03
CA SER A 643 4.08 -41.33 -26.84
C SER A 643 4.28 -42.67 -27.52
N SER A 644 3.91 -43.79 -26.89
CA SER A 644 4.02 -45.12 -27.53
C SER A 644 2.99 -45.32 -28.65
N GLN A 645 1.84 -44.64 -28.56
CA GLN A 645 0.81 -44.60 -29.60
C GLN A 645 1.14 -43.63 -30.75
N HIS A 646 2.03 -42.67 -30.50
CA HIS A 646 2.43 -41.63 -31.45
C HIS A 646 3.97 -41.55 -31.58
N PRO A 647 4.63 -42.63 -32.07
CA PRO A 647 6.09 -42.68 -32.18
C PRO A 647 6.68 -41.59 -33.09
N GLU A 648 5.90 -41.06 -34.03
CA GLU A 648 6.28 -39.98 -34.94
C GLU A 648 6.55 -38.64 -34.25
N LEU A 649 6.08 -38.46 -33.01
CA LEU A 649 6.35 -37.26 -32.22
C LEU A 649 7.81 -37.22 -31.72
N ASP A 650 8.45 -38.37 -31.64
CA ASP A 650 9.84 -38.56 -31.20
C ASP A 650 10.16 -37.85 -29.88
N LEU A 651 9.32 -38.12 -28.87
CA LEU A 651 9.46 -37.55 -27.52
C LEU A 651 10.55 -38.27 -26.72
N ASP A 652 11.33 -37.50 -25.97
CA ASP A 652 12.41 -37.97 -25.10
C ASP A 652 11.89 -38.19 -23.68
N LEU A 653 11.41 -39.40 -23.41
CA LEU A 653 10.89 -39.79 -22.09
C LEU A 653 11.99 -39.90 -21.02
N ASP A 654 13.27 -39.86 -21.41
CA ASP A 654 14.41 -39.80 -20.50
C ASP A 654 14.83 -38.35 -20.18
N SER A 655 14.20 -37.35 -20.80
CA SER A 655 14.45 -35.92 -20.58
C SER A 655 13.17 -35.15 -20.25
N ILE A 656 12.49 -35.56 -19.17
CA ILE A 656 11.28 -34.91 -18.66
C ILE A 656 11.64 -33.91 -17.56
N ALA A 657 11.36 -32.64 -17.78
CA ALA A 657 11.46 -31.58 -16.78
C ALA A 657 10.08 -31.21 -16.23
N VAL A 658 10.05 -30.60 -15.03
CA VAL A 658 8.87 -29.95 -14.48
C VAL A 658 9.13 -28.47 -14.22
N SER A 659 8.11 -27.63 -14.42
CA SER A 659 8.16 -26.22 -14.02
C SER A 659 6.84 -25.79 -13.42
N GLY A 660 6.85 -24.77 -12.58
CA GLY A 660 5.61 -24.16 -12.12
C GLY A 660 5.87 -22.86 -11.39
N ALA A 661 4.84 -22.00 -11.37
CA ALA A 661 4.95 -20.67 -10.79
C ALA A 661 3.97 -20.38 -9.64
N SER A 662 4.38 -19.55 -8.68
CA SER A 662 3.66 -19.29 -7.41
C SER A 662 3.44 -20.60 -6.63
N MET A 663 2.19 -20.98 -6.32
CA MET A 663 1.86 -22.32 -5.78
C MET A 663 2.31 -23.45 -6.71
N GLY A 664 2.43 -23.20 -8.01
CA GLY A 664 3.03 -24.11 -8.98
C GLY A 664 4.51 -24.37 -8.71
N GLY A 665 5.23 -23.46 -8.06
CA GLY A 665 6.60 -23.68 -7.60
C GLY A 665 6.68 -24.75 -6.51
N TYR A 666 5.72 -24.75 -5.56
CA TYR A 666 5.57 -25.82 -4.58
C TYR A 666 5.27 -27.16 -5.29
N PHE A 667 4.33 -27.15 -6.22
CA PHE A 667 3.98 -28.33 -7.02
C PHE A 667 5.11 -28.87 -7.88
N ALA A 668 5.93 -28.01 -8.49
CA ALA A 668 7.10 -28.41 -9.26
C ALA A 668 8.14 -29.12 -8.38
N LEU A 669 8.38 -28.62 -7.15
CA LEU A 669 9.28 -29.27 -6.20
C LEU A 669 8.72 -30.61 -5.66
N ARG A 670 7.41 -30.70 -5.43
CA ARG A 670 6.75 -31.98 -5.13
C ARG A 670 6.93 -32.97 -6.28
N ALA A 671 6.62 -32.53 -7.50
CA ALA A 671 6.75 -33.32 -8.71
C ALA A 671 8.18 -33.78 -8.99
N ALA A 672 9.19 -32.99 -8.63
CA ALA A 672 10.60 -33.33 -8.80
C ALA A 672 11.06 -34.55 -7.98
N ALA A 673 10.25 -35.01 -7.01
CA ALA A 673 10.49 -36.26 -6.29
C ALA A 673 10.07 -37.52 -7.07
N GLU A 674 9.38 -37.37 -8.21
CA GLU A 674 9.04 -38.49 -9.11
C GLU A 674 10.28 -38.89 -9.94
N PRO A 675 10.78 -40.16 -9.87
CA PRO A 675 12.07 -40.54 -10.45
C PRO A 675 12.23 -40.35 -11.96
N ARG A 676 11.13 -40.26 -12.72
CA ARG A 676 11.16 -39.95 -14.16
C ARG A 676 11.44 -38.49 -14.46
N VAL A 677 11.23 -37.59 -13.51
CA VAL A 677 11.56 -36.16 -13.64
C VAL A 677 13.08 -35.97 -13.51
N LYS A 678 13.68 -35.35 -14.51
CA LYS A 678 15.13 -35.17 -14.66
C LYS A 678 15.61 -33.73 -14.51
N ALA A 679 14.72 -32.76 -14.38
CA ALA A 679 15.05 -31.37 -14.01
C ALA A 679 13.81 -30.65 -13.45
N CYS A 680 14.01 -29.66 -12.58
CA CYS A 680 12.92 -28.88 -11.99
C CYS A 680 13.20 -27.37 -12.01
N VAL A 681 12.19 -26.58 -12.35
CA VAL A 681 12.22 -25.10 -12.33
C VAL A 681 11.06 -24.57 -11.49
N SER A 682 11.36 -24.02 -10.30
CA SER A 682 10.37 -23.61 -9.30
C SER A 682 10.37 -22.08 -9.08
N ILE A 683 9.24 -21.40 -9.34
CA ILE A 683 9.18 -19.92 -9.49
C ILE A 683 7.91 -19.27 -8.89
N ASP A 684 7.75 -18.92 -7.63
CA ASP A 684 8.66 -18.81 -6.51
C ASP A 684 7.98 -19.62 -5.40
N PRO A 685 8.57 -20.72 -4.90
CA PRO A 685 7.88 -21.66 -4.02
C PRO A 685 7.72 -21.08 -2.61
N PHE A 686 6.61 -21.41 -1.94
CA PHE A 686 6.55 -21.38 -0.49
C PHE A 686 7.14 -22.67 0.10
N TYR A 687 7.72 -22.56 1.31
CA TYR A 687 8.14 -23.73 2.07
C TYR A 687 7.01 -24.35 2.88
N ASP A 688 6.22 -23.49 3.54
CA ASP A 688 5.06 -23.85 4.35
C ASP A 688 3.95 -22.82 4.14
N MET A 689 2.76 -23.27 3.73
CA MET A 689 1.63 -22.40 3.46
C MET A 689 0.99 -21.86 4.75
N TRP A 690 1.20 -22.51 5.90
CA TRP A 690 0.79 -21.98 7.20
C TRP A 690 1.57 -20.72 7.56
N ASP A 691 2.89 -20.75 7.40
CA ASP A 691 3.76 -19.60 7.65
C ASP A 691 3.35 -18.44 6.74
N PHE A 692 3.06 -18.74 5.47
CA PHE A 692 2.50 -17.77 4.52
C PHE A 692 1.17 -17.16 5.00
N GLY A 693 0.18 -18.00 5.36
CA GLY A 693 -1.14 -17.54 5.77
C GLY A 693 -1.20 -16.86 7.15
N THR A 694 -0.14 -16.99 7.97
CA THR A 694 -0.08 -16.44 9.33
C THR A 694 0.99 -15.37 9.54
N ALA A 695 1.77 -15.03 8.50
CA ALA A 695 2.89 -14.09 8.57
C ALA A 695 2.52 -12.71 9.16
N HIS A 696 1.27 -12.27 9.00
CA HIS A 696 0.78 -10.97 9.48
C HIS A 696 -0.01 -11.06 10.79
N VAL A 697 -0.13 -12.25 11.39
CA VAL A 697 -0.87 -12.47 12.62
C VAL A 697 0.10 -12.50 13.80
N SER A 698 -0.26 -11.82 14.90
CA SER A 698 0.58 -11.80 16.11
C SER A 698 0.95 -13.22 16.56
N PRO A 699 2.24 -13.51 16.83
CA PRO A 699 2.68 -14.82 17.33
C PRO A 699 1.98 -15.23 18.62
N ILE A 700 1.61 -14.26 19.48
CA ILE A 700 0.87 -14.51 20.72
C ILE A 700 -0.54 -15.01 20.41
N PHE A 701 -1.21 -14.36 19.45
CA PHE A 701 -2.55 -14.77 19.02
C PHE A 701 -2.53 -16.16 18.37
N ILE A 702 -1.59 -16.40 17.45
CA ILE A 702 -1.39 -17.72 16.84
C ILE A 702 -1.11 -18.78 17.93
N SER A 703 -0.23 -18.49 18.88
CA SER A 703 0.06 -19.41 19.98
C SER A 703 -1.19 -19.71 20.81
N ALA A 704 -1.95 -18.69 21.20
CA ALA A 704 -3.19 -18.85 21.95
C ALA A 704 -4.25 -19.65 21.18
N TRP A 705 -4.40 -19.41 19.88
CA TRP A 705 -5.32 -20.18 19.03
C TRP A 705 -4.87 -21.63 18.87
N THR A 706 -3.60 -21.88 18.53
CA THR A 706 -3.07 -23.24 18.35
C THR A 706 -3.05 -24.06 19.64
N LYS A 707 -2.94 -23.43 20.81
CA LYS A 707 -3.04 -24.07 22.13
C LYS A 707 -4.48 -24.28 22.60
N GLY A 708 -5.48 -23.83 21.82
CA GLY A 708 -6.89 -23.99 22.13
C GLY A 708 -7.48 -22.96 23.10
N TRP A 709 -6.75 -21.89 23.42
CA TRP A 709 -7.23 -20.80 24.29
C TRP A 709 -8.18 -19.87 23.54
N ILE A 710 -8.04 -19.78 22.21
CA ILE A 710 -8.97 -19.10 21.31
C ILE A 710 -9.65 -20.17 20.46
N GLY A 711 -10.98 -20.21 20.47
CA GLY A 711 -11.74 -21.19 19.68
C GLY A 711 -11.84 -20.82 18.19
N HIS A 712 -11.95 -21.81 17.31
CA HIS A 712 -12.12 -21.61 15.86
C HIS A 712 -13.31 -20.69 15.52
N GLY A 713 -14.44 -20.82 16.22
CA GLY A 713 -15.60 -19.94 16.02
C GLY A 713 -15.39 -18.48 16.42
N PHE A 714 -14.39 -18.16 17.24
CA PHE A 714 -13.98 -16.77 17.48
C PHE A 714 -13.21 -16.22 16.28
N VAL A 715 -12.26 -17.01 15.75
CA VAL A 715 -11.48 -16.65 14.56
C VAL A 715 -12.37 -16.46 13.34
N ASP A 716 -13.33 -17.36 13.12
CA ASP A 716 -14.29 -17.25 12.02
C ASP A 716 -15.14 -15.97 12.10
N ARG A 717 -15.64 -15.61 13.28
CA ARG A 717 -16.40 -14.37 13.48
C ARG A 717 -15.54 -13.13 13.26
N MET A 718 -14.32 -13.13 13.78
CA MET A 718 -13.38 -12.02 13.64
C MET A 718 -13.03 -11.80 12.16
N ILE A 719 -12.66 -12.87 11.45
CA ILE A 719 -12.32 -12.80 10.02
C ILE A 719 -13.56 -12.45 9.18
N GLY A 720 -14.74 -12.95 9.53
CA GLY A 720 -15.99 -12.57 8.88
C GLY A 720 -16.28 -11.07 8.98
N TRP A 721 -16.08 -10.47 10.16
CA TRP A 721 -16.21 -9.02 10.35
C TRP A 721 -15.16 -8.24 9.55
N LEU A 722 -13.89 -8.66 9.60
CA LEU A 722 -12.82 -8.02 8.82
C LEU A 722 -13.07 -8.11 7.30
N SER A 723 -13.61 -9.22 6.82
CA SER A 723 -13.95 -9.43 5.41
C SER A 723 -15.14 -8.57 4.96
N ALA A 724 -16.02 -8.14 5.87
CA ALA A 724 -17.12 -7.23 5.54
C ALA A 724 -16.62 -5.82 5.19
N VAL A 725 -15.47 -5.43 5.72
CA VAL A 725 -14.88 -4.09 5.55
C VAL A 725 -13.64 -4.07 4.64
N SER A 726 -13.08 -5.24 4.29
CA SER A 726 -11.92 -5.38 3.40
C SER A 726 -12.25 -6.27 2.20
N PHE A 727 -12.35 -5.66 1.03
CA PHE A 727 -12.54 -6.40 -0.23
C PHE A 727 -11.39 -7.37 -0.49
N GLN A 728 -10.14 -6.96 -0.26
CA GLN A 728 -8.98 -7.81 -0.48
C GLN A 728 -9.07 -9.08 0.38
N LEU A 729 -9.33 -8.94 1.69
CA LEU A 729 -9.45 -10.07 2.58
C LEU A 729 -10.63 -10.98 2.19
N LYS A 730 -11.77 -10.38 1.84
CA LYS A 730 -12.96 -11.11 1.34
C LYS A 730 -12.64 -11.94 0.10
N TRP A 731 -11.92 -11.35 -0.86
CA TRP A 731 -11.51 -12.03 -2.09
C TRP A 731 -10.50 -13.15 -1.80
N GLU A 732 -9.46 -12.89 -1.01
CA GLU A 732 -8.40 -13.88 -0.67
C GLU A 732 -8.99 -15.10 0.06
N ILE A 733 -9.85 -14.88 1.05
CA ILE A 733 -10.54 -15.96 1.76
C ILE A 733 -11.43 -16.73 0.81
N SER A 734 -12.11 -16.07 -0.11
CA SER A 734 -13.04 -16.78 -0.96
C SER A 734 -12.35 -17.56 -2.10
N VAL A 735 -11.24 -17.03 -2.62
CA VAL A 735 -10.36 -17.79 -3.52
C VAL A 735 -9.87 -19.04 -2.79
N THR A 736 -9.27 -18.89 -1.60
CA THR A 736 -8.76 -20.03 -0.82
C THR A 736 -9.86 -21.00 -0.37
N SER A 737 -11.05 -20.50 -0.03
CA SER A 737 -12.26 -21.27 0.22
C SER A 737 -12.62 -22.15 -0.96
N THR A 738 -12.66 -21.57 -2.16
CA THR A 738 -12.98 -22.29 -3.40
C THR A 738 -11.91 -23.34 -3.68
N LEU A 739 -10.62 -22.99 -3.60
CA LEU A 739 -9.51 -23.91 -3.88
C LEU A 739 -9.53 -25.15 -2.98
N PHE A 740 -9.84 -24.98 -1.69
CA PHE A 740 -9.84 -26.08 -0.71
C PHE A 740 -11.21 -26.73 -0.51
N GLY A 741 -12.29 -26.14 -1.04
CA GLY A 741 -13.67 -26.55 -0.77
C GLY A 741 -14.06 -26.39 0.70
N LEU A 742 -13.62 -25.31 1.35
CA LEU A 742 -13.82 -25.06 2.77
C LEU A 742 -14.47 -23.71 3.02
N SER A 743 -15.53 -23.66 3.83
CA SER A 743 -16.27 -22.43 4.12
C SER A 743 -15.83 -21.68 5.38
N SER A 744 -15.09 -22.34 6.29
CA SER A 744 -14.61 -21.74 7.54
C SER A 744 -13.21 -21.14 7.34
N PRO A 745 -13.00 -19.82 7.57
CA PRO A 745 -11.67 -19.21 7.53
C PRO A 745 -10.63 -19.89 8.45
N ALA A 746 -11.04 -20.26 9.66
CA ALA A 746 -10.21 -21.03 10.59
C ALA A 746 -9.88 -22.41 10.02
N GLY A 747 -10.85 -23.07 9.38
CA GLY A 747 -10.67 -24.33 8.67
C GLY A 747 -9.70 -24.22 7.50
N ILE A 748 -9.80 -23.16 6.69
CA ILE A 748 -8.90 -22.84 5.57
C ILE A 748 -7.46 -22.73 6.07
N LEU A 749 -7.22 -21.90 7.10
CA LEU A 749 -5.90 -21.71 7.68
C LEU A 749 -5.33 -23.02 8.25
N GLN A 750 -6.13 -23.81 8.98
CA GLN A 750 -5.68 -25.13 9.46
C GLN A 750 -5.38 -26.09 8.30
N HIS A 751 -6.14 -26.04 7.21
CA HIS A 751 -5.91 -26.86 6.03
C HIS A 751 -4.61 -26.50 5.30
N MET A 752 -4.21 -25.22 5.30
CA MET A 752 -2.92 -24.78 4.73
C MET A 752 -1.72 -25.49 5.35
N LYS A 753 -1.78 -25.95 6.61
CA LYS A 753 -0.69 -26.75 7.24
C LYS A 753 -0.36 -28.05 6.49
N LYS A 754 -1.28 -28.55 5.67
CA LYS A 754 -1.03 -29.74 4.85
C LYS A 754 -0.09 -29.46 3.68
N TYR A 755 0.04 -28.19 3.28
CA TYR A 755 0.88 -27.72 2.18
C TYR A 755 2.23 -27.26 2.74
N THR A 756 3.07 -28.21 3.08
CA THR A 756 4.40 -27.96 3.64
C THR A 756 5.42 -28.96 3.10
N PHE A 757 6.69 -28.56 3.10
CA PHE A 757 7.83 -29.47 2.90
C PHE A 757 8.43 -29.97 4.22
N ALA A 758 8.00 -29.42 5.36
CA ALA A 758 8.38 -29.96 6.65
C ALA A 758 7.86 -31.39 6.77
N SER A 759 8.72 -32.31 7.19
CA SER A 759 8.31 -33.66 7.55
C SER A 759 8.22 -33.74 9.08
N GLY A 760 7.23 -34.45 9.59
CA GLY A 760 7.13 -34.75 11.02
C GLY A 760 8.13 -35.80 11.50
N SER A 761 9.16 -36.12 10.70
CA SER A 761 10.16 -37.13 11.03
C SER A 761 11.08 -36.65 12.15
N LYS A 762 11.42 -37.58 13.04
CA LYS A 762 12.29 -37.33 14.21
C LYS A 762 13.76 -37.11 13.83
N ASP A 763 14.14 -37.42 12.60
CA ASP A 763 15.51 -37.30 12.07
C ASP A 763 15.79 -35.94 11.40
N GLY A 764 14.79 -35.04 11.35
CA GLY A 764 14.95 -33.71 10.74
C GLY A 764 14.99 -33.71 9.21
N THR A 765 14.74 -34.85 8.56
CA THR A 765 14.66 -34.92 7.10
C THR A 765 13.37 -34.27 6.59
N THR A 766 13.48 -33.46 5.52
CA THR A 766 12.35 -32.75 4.89
C THR A 766 11.88 -33.51 3.66
N PHE A 767 10.68 -33.21 3.14
CA PHE A 767 10.22 -33.81 1.87
C PHE A 767 11.22 -33.58 0.73
N LEU A 768 11.84 -32.39 0.70
CA LEU A 768 12.77 -31.98 -0.37
C LEU A 768 14.06 -32.83 -0.43
N SER A 769 14.37 -33.60 0.62
CA SER A 769 15.42 -34.62 0.55
C SER A 769 15.14 -35.74 -0.47
N ARG A 770 13.89 -35.93 -0.90
CA ARG A 770 13.53 -36.89 -1.96
C ARG A 770 13.89 -36.42 -3.36
N VAL A 771 14.17 -35.14 -3.55
CA VAL A 771 14.52 -34.57 -4.85
C VAL A 771 16.00 -34.81 -5.14
N THR A 772 16.29 -35.41 -6.28
CA THR A 772 17.65 -35.78 -6.70
C THR A 772 18.05 -35.23 -8.07
N CYS A 773 17.09 -34.73 -8.85
CA CYS A 773 17.37 -34.08 -10.13
C CYS A 773 17.89 -32.64 -9.95
N PRO A 774 18.54 -32.05 -10.97
CA PRO A 774 18.89 -30.64 -10.97
C PRO A 774 17.67 -29.72 -10.73
N VAL A 775 17.87 -28.65 -9.95
CA VAL A 775 16.79 -27.70 -9.61
C VAL A 775 17.22 -26.24 -9.77
N LEU A 776 16.43 -25.44 -10.48
CA LEU A 776 16.46 -23.98 -10.41
C LEU A 776 15.33 -23.50 -9.50
N VAL A 777 15.68 -22.81 -8.42
CA VAL A 777 14.73 -22.16 -7.52
C VAL A 777 14.80 -20.66 -7.75
N SER A 778 13.66 -20.00 -7.95
CA SER A 778 13.60 -18.55 -8.02
C SER A 778 12.81 -17.97 -6.85
N GLY A 779 13.18 -16.76 -6.43
CA GLY A 779 12.47 -15.97 -5.42
C GLY A 779 12.06 -14.61 -5.98
N ALA A 780 10.98 -14.05 -5.48
CA ALA A 780 10.56 -12.70 -5.80
C ALA A 780 11.18 -11.70 -4.81
N GLY A 781 12.23 -10.97 -5.23
CA GLY A 781 12.90 -9.98 -4.37
C GLY A 781 12.03 -8.78 -3.97
N LYS A 782 10.92 -8.56 -4.68
CA LYS A 782 9.86 -7.61 -4.33
C LYS A 782 8.50 -8.32 -4.31
N SER A 783 8.38 -9.37 -3.51
CA SER A 783 7.09 -10.05 -3.32
C SER A 783 6.17 -9.25 -2.39
N LEU A 784 4.87 -9.30 -2.70
CA LEU A 784 3.81 -8.83 -1.81
C LEU A 784 3.45 -9.86 -0.74
N TYR A 785 3.87 -11.11 -0.93
CA TYR A 785 3.28 -12.30 -0.32
C TYR A 785 4.32 -13.21 0.33
N MET A 786 5.52 -13.30 -0.24
CA MET A 786 6.53 -14.27 0.19
C MET A 786 7.85 -13.58 0.53
N ASP A 787 8.30 -13.77 1.76
CA ASP A 787 9.68 -13.47 2.11
C ASP A 787 10.65 -14.50 1.48
N VAL A 788 11.75 -14.01 0.92
CA VAL A 788 12.74 -14.82 0.21
C VAL A 788 13.45 -15.78 1.15
N ASP A 789 13.75 -15.35 2.37
CA ASP A 789 14.59 -16.11 3.30
C ASP A 789 13.82 -17.30 3.88
N ASN A 790 12.60 -17.09 4.36
CA ASN A 790 11.75 -18.10 4.99
C ASN A 790 11.12 -19.10 4.01
N HIS A 791 11.11 -18.79 2.72
CA HIS A 791 10.49 -19.64 1.70
C HIS A 791 11.48 -20.08 0.62
N THR A 792 11.93 -19.18 -0.25
CA THR A 792 12.78 -19.53 -1.40
C THR A 792 14.13 -20.12 -0.95
N ARG A 793 14.86 -19.43 -0.08
CA ARG A 793 16.17 -19.91 0.41
C ARG A 793 16.01 -21.17 1.24
N ARG A 794 15.00 -21.22 2.11
CA ARG A 794 14.67 -22.42 2.88
C ARG A 794 14.40 -23.64 2.00
N CYS A 795 13.66 -23.49 0.89
CA CYS A 795 13.48 -24.57 -0.08
C CYS A 795 14.81 -24.98 -0.72
N PHE A 796 15.62 -24.01 -1.15
CA PHE A 796 16.92 -24.26 -1.77
C PHE A 796 17.91 -25.00 -0.86
N GLU A 797 17.93 -24.66 0.42
CA GLU A 797 18.76 -25.30 1.45
C GLU A 797 18.27 -26.72 1.76
N ALA A 798 16.95 -26.92 1.82
CA ALA A 798 16.33 -28.21 2.10
C ALA A 798 16.50 -29.26 0.96
N LEU A 799 16.95 -28.86 -0.23
CA LEU A 799 17.38 -29.75 -1.31
C LEU A 799 18.75 -30.36 -0.99
N THR A 800 18.80 -31.23 0.01
CA THR A 800 20.05 -31.80 0.56
C THR A 800 20.69 -32.88 -0.32
N ASN A 801 19.87 -33.59 -1.10
CA ASN A 801 20.34 -34.66 -2.01
C ASN A 801 20.56 -34.18 -3.45
N VAL A 802 20.37 -32.89 -3.73
CA VAL A 802 20.74 -32.27 -5.01
C VAL A 802 22.17 -31.71 -4.89
N PRO A 803 23.13 -32.18 -5.69
CA PRO A 803 24.51 -31.68 -5.63
C PRO A 803 24.58 -30.15 -5.84
N PRO A 804 25.48 -29.42 -5.14
CA PRO A 804 25.57 -27.97 -5.26
C PRO A 804 25.73 -27.45 -6.70
N GLN A 805 26.47 -28.15 -7.55
CA GLN A 805 26.66 -27.81 -8.97
C GLN A 805 25.39 -27.96 -9.83
N ASN A 806 24.39 -28.69 -9.31
CA ASN A 806 23.13 -29.02 -9.98
C ASN A 806 21.94 -28.25 -9.39
N LYS A 807 22.15 -27.36 -8.40
CA LYS A 807 21.11 -26.46 -7.92
C LYS A 807 21.49 -25.00 -8.08
N GLU A 808 20.57 -24.21 -8.60
CA GLU A 808 20.74 -22.78 -8.86
C GLU A 808 19.64 -21.99 -8.15
N ILE A 809 20.00 -20.78 -7.69
CA ILE A 809 19.04 -19.85 -7.09
C ILE A 809 19.05 -18.51 -7.83
N TRP A 810 17.88 -18.00 -8.16
CA TRP A 810 17.71 -16.70 -8.81
C TRP A 810 16.77 -15.79 -8.01
N VAL A 811 17.34 -14.78 -7.35
CA VAL A 811 16.61 -13.75 -6.60
C VAL A 811 16.98 -12.36 -7.15
N PRO A 812 16.16 -11.79 -8.04
CA PRO A 812 16.41 -10.46 -8.61
C PRO A 812 15.97 -9.32 -7.68
N GLU A 813 16.64 -8.18 -7.76
CA GLU A 813 16.42 -7.01 -6.89
C GLU A 813 15.40 -6.01 -7.45
N SER A 814 15.31 -5.91 -8.78
CA SER A 814 14.44 -4.94 -9.47
C SER A 814 13.38 -5.61 -10.36
N GLU A 815 12.29 -4.90 -10.62
CA GLU A 815 11.13 -5.39 -11.35
C GLU A 815 11.51 -5.83 -12.77
N GLY A 816 12.32 -5.03 -13.46
CA GLY A 816 12.84 -5.36 -14.80
C GLY A 816 13.77 -6.58 -14.82
N GLN A 817 14.34 -6.96 -13.67
CA GLN A 817 15.11 -8.19 -13.51
C GLN A 817 14.22 -9.38 -13.07
N GLY A 818 12.91 -9.20 -12.93
CA GLY A 818 11.97 -10.24 -12.52
C GLY A 818 11.73 -10.34 -11.01
N SER A 819 11.84 -9.25 -10.24
CA SER A 819 11.63 -9.29 -8.78
C SER A 819 10.18 -9.44 -8.34
N LEU A 820 9.22 -9.30 -9.26
CA LEU A 820 7.80 -9.53 -9.00
C LEU A 820 7.47 -11.03 -8.90
N GLN A 821 6.45 -11.37 -8.09
CA GLN A 821 5.96 -12.74 -7.90
C GLN A 821 5.69 -13.43 -9.24
N ALA A 822 6.10 -14.70 -9.39
CA ALA A 822 5.91 -15.48 -10.61
C ALA A 822 6.53 -14.85 -11.86
N LYS A 823 7.49 -13.92 -11.69
CA LYS A 823 8.16 -13.16 -12.76
C LYS A 823 7.21 -12.41 -13.68
N MET A 824 6.06 -11.98 -13.14
CA MET A 824 5.13 -11.12 -13.85
C MET A 824 5.85 -9.89 -14.38
N GLY A 825 5.63 -9.55 -15.65
CA GLY A 825 6.31 -8.45 -16.34
C GLY A 825 7.71 -8.79 -16.88
N ALA A 826 8.30 -9.94 -16.53
CA ALA A 826 9.62 -10.38 -17.00
C ALA A 826 9.60 -11.81 -17.59
N LEU A 827 8.48 -12.20 -18.23
CA LEU A 827 8.28 -13.57 -18.74
C LEU A 827 9.36 -14.01 -19.74
N ALA A 828 9.80 -13.13 -20.65
CA ALA A 828 10.87 -13.44 -21.60
C ALA A 828 12.19 -13.78 -20.89
N LEU A 829 12.57 -13.00 -19.87
CA LEU A 829 13.75 -13.29 -19.06
C LEU A 829 13.58 -14.58 -18.25
N CYS A 830 12.38 -14.80 -17.71
CA CYS A 830 12.03 -16.04 -17.02
C CYS A 830 12.23 -17.27 -17.93
N ASN A 831 11.76 -17.20 -19.19
CA ASN A 831 11.96 -18.27 -20.17
C ASN A 831 13.42 -18.42 -20.56
N GLN A 832 14.15 -17.33 -20.77
CA GLN A 832 15.58 -17.38 -21.06
C GLN A 832 16.33 -18.15 -19.97
N ARG A 833 16.12 -17.79 -18.69
CA ARG A 833 16.76 -18.48 -17.55
C ARG A 833 16.32 -19.93 -17.43
N THR A 834 15.02 -20.20 -17.63
CA THR A 834 14.44 -21.55 -17.59
C THR A 834 15.10 -22.46 -18.61
N TYR A 835 15.13 -22.08 -19.89
CA TYR A 835 15.66 -22.94 -20.95
C TYR A 835 17.19 -23.02 -20.92
N GLN A 836 17.91 -21.97 -20.49
CA GLN A 836 19.36 -22.07 -20.24
C GLN A 836 19.68 -23.12 -19.17
N PHE A 837 18.92 -23.12 -18.07
CA PHE A 837 19.08 -24.12 -17.02
C PHE A 837 18.72 -25.53 -17.52
N LEU A 838 17.61 -25.69 -18.24
CA LEU A 838 17.19 -26.98 -18.79
C LEU A 838 18.16 -27.53 -19.83
N ASP A 839 18.73 -26.67 -20.68
CA ASP A 839 19.74 -27.07 -21.65
C ASP A 839 20.97 -27.65 -20.94
N LYS A 840 21.45 -26.97 -19.89
CA LYS A 840 22.54 -27.45 -19.04
C LYS A 840 22.20 -28.78 -18.37
N ALA A 841 20.99 -28.92 -17.82
CA ALA A 841 20.55 -30.14 -17.15
C ALA A 841 20.45 -31.34 -18.11
N PHE A 842 20.08 -31.12 -19.37
CA PHE A 842 19.92 -32.17 -20.38
C PHE A 842 21.09 -32.29 -21.36
N GLY A 843 22.20 -31.58 -21.11
CA GLY A 843 23.40 -31.62 -21.95
C GLY A 843 23.18 -31.10 -23.38
N ILE A 844 22.25 -30.16 -23.57
CA ILE A 844 21.97 -29.52 -24.86
C ILE A 844 22.95 -28.37 -25.04
N ILE A 845 23.75 -28.45 -26.10
CA ILE A 845 24.69 -27.40 -26.49
C ILE A 845 24.08 -26.64 -27.67
N ARG A 846 23.95 -25.32 -27.52
CA ARG A 846 23.52 -24.42 -28.60
C ARG A 846 24.72 -23.69 -29.17
N ASP A 847 24.76 -23.57 -30.50
CA ASP A 847 25.80 -22.81 -31.17
C ASP A 847 25.71 -21.32 -30.77
N PRO A 848 26.84 -20.66 -30.45
CA PRO A 848 26.86 -19.23 -30.25
C PRO A 848 26.36 -18.48 -31.49
N LEU A 849 25.55 -17.44 -31.29
CA LEU A 849 25.14 -16.55 -32.37
C LEU A 849 26.35 -15.70 -32.78
N LEU A 850 26.64 -15.67 -34.09
CA LEU A 850 27.73 -14.89 -34.70
C LEU A 850 27.39 -13.40 -34.80
#